data_AF-A0A1I7XE56-F1
#
_entry.id   AF-A0A1I7XE56-F1
#
_cell.length_a   1.000
_cell.length_b   1.000
_cell.length_c   1.000
_cell.angle_alpha   90.00
_cell.angle_beta   90.00
_cell.angle_gamma   90.00
#
_symmetry.space_group_name_H-M   'P 1'
#
loop_
_entity.id
_entity.type
_entity.pdbx_description
1 polymer ?
#
loop_
_entity_poly.entity_id
_entity_poly.type
_entity_poly.pdbx_seq_one_letter_code
_entity_poly.pdbx_strand_id
1 'polypeptide(L)'
;MRDWSDLWLNEGFASYYVYHLLQEEHPRLTENEYYTRLGHLVRKQSSHDCPALVRPLLTEIEVEQSFHTTHLYTKGCVMVRMIRDLVSDFDFRSGVRRYLRKNAYRSVSRDELWASLPAYADHGAEHERLSEVMEGWLVNEGVPEVTIIRNYDNDMIRVTQRQSKNHRHRVFLHSNQNDESRRRVRRRTQDTQPFDDELFNDLPLEYVQRMKKKKHSTRVKKKQRPPTVRPSPDILIEARREELRKTRRVRDPSDVWSIPFSYMFGSLKSSEGQVVRQFWLKNRSLSFADVELAPSQPLLANPDWAYPYRVNYDMKNWKMIARLLHQSHLEIPTKSRMQLMIDAETFLSQSNLPHLYIYILGYLAHESDLGVALVGMDAIHRLVDAFQGSTINNSLRLYLSPVIAQIDKLMDESQADTELSALWLIEPTRLSKLYQLRCAANIASCDQDAQTKRWLEFPSSYLEDVHKQVTAVCHFLFTNNSEKETHMLESQLKSRGSQWSTAVQLAACTRSDRLVKLAAKQIVATKNAAIFASSLQSDFSLHYNPKFRSALWTQIGKMPLDEKRLLFSVNESDPQPASKILLHSVKSIDELRQVRSLVPDWGPRMSKHFEYIEQQLQWQDKVTRGVLTDFFSNDDTI
;
A
#
# COMPACT_ATOMS: atom_id res chain seq x y z
N MET A 1 -13.81 20.88 15.37
CA MET A 1 -14.32 19.68 16.08
C MET A 1 -14.42 19.91 17.60
N ARG A 2 -15.14 19.04 18.33
CA ARG A 2 -15.32 19.06 19.80
C ARG A 2 -14.36 18.12 20.52
N ASP A 3 -13.93 17.06 19.85
CA ASP A 3 -13.02 16.03 20.38
C ASP A 3 -12.01 15.63 19.28
N TRP A 4 -10.82 15.19 19.68
CA TRP A 4 -9.74 14.79 18.76
C TRP A 4 -10.08 13.51 17.98
N SER A 5 -10.99 12.67 18.46
CA SER A 5 -11.47 11.49 17.72
C SER A 5 -12.13 11.84 16.38
N ASP A 6 -12.65 13.06 16.21
CA ASP A 6 -13.27 13.56 14.98
C ASP A 6 -12.31 14.49 14.18
N LEU A 7 -10.99 14.31 14.29
CA LEU A 7 -9.95 15.07 13.55
C LEU A 7 -10.24 15.21 12.05
N TRP A 8 -10.80 14.17 11.44
CA TRP A 8 -11.13 14.13 10.02
C TRP A 8 -12.14 15.21 9.58
N LEU A 9 -12.98 15.74 10.48
CA LEU A 9 -13.92 16.83 10.16
C LEU A 9 -13.18 18.10 9.71
N ASN A 10 -11.98 18.32 10.26
CA ASN A 10 -11.13 19.42 9.85
C ASN A 10 -10.24 18.97 8.67
N GLU A 11 -9.35 17.99 8.92
CA GLU A 11 -8.28 17.65 7.96
C GLU A 11 -8.79 16.96 6.70
N GLY A 12 -9.85 16.16 6.81
CA GLY A 12 -10.46 15.48 5.67
C GLY A 12 -11.19 16.45 4.73
N PHE A 13 -11.94 17.41 5.29
CA PHE A 13 -12.60 18.46 4.50
C PHE A 13 -11.59 19.44 3.89
N ALA A 14 -10.56 19.84 4.65
CA ALA A 14 -9.49 20.68 4.13
C ALA A 14 -8.79 19.99 2.94
N SER A 15 -8.39 18.72 3.11
CA SER A 15 -7.78 17.93 2.04
C SER A 15 -8.70 17.81 0.82
N TYR A 16 -9.98 17.52 1.03
CA TYR A 16 -10.97 17.46 -0.06
C TYR A 16 -11.06 18.78 -0.83
N TYR A 17 -11.19 19.92 -0.14
CA TYR A 17 -11.33 21.22 -0.79
C TYR A 17 -10.06 21.65 -1.53
N VAL A 18 -8.87 21.26 -1.05
CA VAL A 18 -7.62 21.49 -1.80
C VAL A 18 -7.70 20.83 -3.18
N TYR A 19 -8.05 19.54 -3.26
CA TYR A 19 -8.18 18.87 -4.56
C TYR A 19 -9.35 19.40 -5.38
N HIS A 20 -10.50 19.66 -4.76
CA HIS A 20 -11.69 20.16 -5.45
C HIS A 20 -11.42 21.52 -6.11
N LEU A 21 -10.73 22.44 -5.42
CA LEU A 21 -10.39 23.75 -5.95
C LEU A 21 -9.32 23.65 -7.05
N LEU A 22 -8.28 22.83 -6.85
CA LEU A 22 -7.26 22.60 -7.87
C LEU A 22 -7.83 21.92 -9.12
N GLN A 23 -8.90 21.14 -9.00
CA GLN A 23 -9.52 20.45 -10.13
C GLN A 23 -10.12 21.43 -11.16
N GLU A 24 -10.47 22.66 -10.75
CA GLU A 24 -10.98 23.68 -11.67
C GLU A 24 -9.90 24.16 -12.66
N GLU A 25 -8.63 24.21 -12.22
CA GLU A 25 -7.49 24.67 -13.04
C GLU A 25 -6.66 23.52 -13.62
N HIS A 26 -6.57 22.40 -12.88
CA HIS A 26 -5.72 21.24 -13.17
C HIS A 26 -6.48 19.91 -12.98
N PRO A 27 -7.48 19.62 -13.84
CA PRO A 27 -8.35 18.46 -13.70
C PRO A 27 -7.64 17.12 -13.87
N ARG A 28 -6.70 17.00 -14.82
CA ARG A 28 -5.99 15.74 -15.10
C ARG A 28 -5.00 15.42 -13.99
N LEU A 29 -4.28 16.42 -13.49
CA LEU A 29 -3.31 16.27 -12.41
C LEU A 29 -4.01 15.82 -11.13
N THR A 30 -5.05 16.55 -10.73
CA THR A 30 -5.80 16.28 -9.49
C THR A 30 -6.51 14.93 -9.51
N GLU A 31 -7.08 14.54 -10.65
CA GLU A 31 -7.72 13.23 -10.80
C GLU A 31 -6.72 12.09 -10.64
N ASN A 32 -5.59 12.16 -11.35
CA ASN A 32 -4.54 11.14 -11.26
C ASN A 32 -3.89 11.09 -9.87
N GLU A 33 -3.68 12.23 -9.24
CA GLU A 33 -3.18 12.30 -7.88
C GLU A 33 -4.16 11.65 -6.90
N TYR A 34 -5.46 11.91 -7.03
CA TYR A 34 -6.48 11.26 -6.21
C TYR A 34 -6.42 9.74 -6.34
N TYR A 35 -6.40 9.18 -7.55
CA TYR A 35 -6.38 7.73 -7.75
C TYR A 35 -5.05 7.08 -7.36
N THR A 36 -3.93 7.77 -7.55
CA THR A 36 -2.62 7.37 -7.02
C THR A 36 -2.70 7.24 -5.49
N ARG A 37 -3.19 8.28 -4.81
CA ARG A 37 -3.35 8.29 -3.34
C ARG A 37 -4.37 7.27 -2.85
N LEU A 38 -5.46 7.04 -3.58
CA LEU A 38 -6.46 6.01 -3.28
C LEU A 38 -5.84 4.61 -3.36
N GLY A 39 -5.00 4.34 -4.37
CA GLY A 39 -4.24 3.09 -4.46
C GLY A 39 -3.31 2.88 -3.28
N HIS A 40 -2.56 3.90 -2.89
CA HIS A 40 -1.73 3.85 -1.68
C HIS A 40 -2.56 3.62 -0.41
N LEU A 41 -3.69 4.31 -0.27
CA LEU A 41 -4.61 4.16 0.86
C LEU A 41 -5.10 2.72 0.96
N VAL A 42 -5.69 2.18 -0.10
CA VAL A 42 -6.28 0.83 -0.12
C VAL A 42 -5.20 -0.24 0.15
N ARG A 43 -3.98 -0.06 -0.39
CA ARG A 43 -2.84 -0.95 -0.11
C ARG A 43 -2.43 -0.91 1.36
N LYS A 44 -2.31 0.28 1.94
CA LYS A 44 -1.89 0.50 3.33
C LYS A 44 -2.97 0.02 4.31
N GLN A 45 -4.24 0.32 4.05
CA GLN A 45 -5.39 -0.10 4.86
C GLN A 45 -5.69 -1.62 4.77
N SER A 46 -5.07 -2.33 3.83
CA SER A 46 -5.11 -3.80 3.76
C SER A 46 -3.89 -4.46 4.44
N SER A 47 -2.98 -3.67 5.00
CA SER A 47 -1.83 -4.12 5.80
C SER A 47 -2.19 -4.18 7.29
N HIS A 48 -1.23 -4.51 8.15
CA HIS A 48 -1.44 -4.48 9.61
C HIS A 48 -1.70 -3.06 10.13
N ASP A 49 -1.08 -2.06 9.50
CA ASP A 49 -1.24 -0.65 9.87
C ASP A 49 -2.47 -0.08 9.16
N CYS A 50 -3.64 -0.25 9.78
CA CYS A 50 -4.93 0.07 9.19
C CYS A 50 -5.93 0.76 10.15
N PRO A 51 -5.52 1.80 10.90
CA PRO A 51 -6.37 2.43 11.90
C PRO A 51 -7.69 2.95 11.33
N ALA A 52 -8.73 2.88 12.17
CA ALA A 52 -10.00 3.57 11.95
C ALA A 52 -9.78 5.09 11.84
N LEU A 53 -10.59 5.75 11.02
CA LEU A 53 -10.49 7.20 10.86
C LEU A 53 -11.01 7.93 12.12
N VAL A 54 -12.00 7.34 12.77
CA VAL A 54 -12.47 7.78 14.08
C VAL A 54 -12.23 6.70 15.11
N ARG A 55 -11.42 7.05 16.10
CA ARG A 55 -11.06 6.23 17.25
C ARG A 55 -10.82 7.12 18.47
N PRO A 56 -10.97 6.60 19.70
CA PRO A 56 -10.60 7.36 20.89
C PRO A 56 -9.10 7.68 20.88
N LEU A 57 -8.76 8.93 21.16
CA LEU A 57 -7.38 9.39 21.34
C LEU A 57 -7.27 9.94 22.76
N LEU A 58 -6.51 9.25 23.61
CA LEU A 58 -6.45 9.50 25.05
C LEU A 58 -5.17 10.23 25.47
N THR A 59 -4.10 10.11 24.66
CA THR A 59 -2.80 10.70 24.95
C THR A 59 -2.37 11.70 23.87
N GLU A 60 -1.49 12.64 24.23
CA GLU A 60 -0.92 13.60 23.30
C GLU A 60 -0.15 12.91 22.16
N ILE A 61 0.60 11.86 22.49
CA ILE A 61 1.34 11.05 21.52
C ILE A 61 0.41 10.41 20.49
N GLU A 62 -0.74 9.87 20.92
CA GLU A 62 -1.74 9.30 20.01
C GLU A 62 -2.34 10.36 19.08
N VAL A 63 -2.53 11.59 19.58
CA VAL A 63 -3.01 12.72 18.77
C VAL A 63 -1.96 13.12 17.73
N GLU A 64 -0.71 13.31 18.14
CA GLU A 64 0.40 13.65 17.24
C GLU A 64 0.58 12.59 16.15
N GLN A 65 0.57 11.30 16.51
CA GLN A 65 0.69 10.19 15.56
C GLN A 65 -0.50 10.07 14.62
N SER A 66 -1.65 10.62 14.97
CA SER A 66 -2.84 10.59 14.12
C SER A 66 -2.75 11.57 12.94
N PHE A 67 -1.86 12.57 12.98
CA PHE A 67 -1.58 13.47 11.85
C PHE A 67 -0.74 12.80 10.76
N HIS A 68 -1.24 11.70 10.22
CA HIS A 68 -0.56 10.90 9.21
C HIS A 68 -1.15 11.13 7.81
N THR A 69 -0.30 11.39 6.81
CA THR A 69 -0.68 11.67 5.40
C THR A 69 -1.72 10.69 4.85
N THR A 70 -1.47 9.38 4.96
CA THR A 70 -2.40 8.36 4.47
C THR A 70 -3.64 8.15 5.36
N HIS A 71 -3.46 8.00 6.68
CA HIS A 71 -4.53 7.54 7.58
C HIS A 71 -5.54 8.63 7.96
N LEU A 72 -5.14 9.90 7.97
CA LEU A 72 -6.02 11.03 8.28
C LEU A 72 -6.37 11.83 7.03
N TYR A 73 -5.38 12.41 6.35
CA TYR A 73 -5.62 13.34 5.25
C TYR A 73 -6.21 12.63 4.03
N THR A 74 -5.53 11.60 3.50
CA THR A 74 -6.02 10.85 2.34
C THR A 74 -7.32 10.10 2.65
N LYS A 75 -7.38 9.34 3.76
CA LYS A 75 -8.60 8.61 4.15
C LYS A 75 -9.77 9.60 4.38
N GLY A 76 -9.53 10.70 5.09
CA GLY A 76 -10.52 11.75 5.32
C GLY A 76 -11.02 12.38 4.02
N CYS A 77 -10.13 12.74 3.10
CA CYS A 77 -10.49 13.25 1.77
C CYS A 77 -11.38 12.26 1.00
N VAL A 78 -11.02 10.97 1.01
CA VAL A 78 -11.80 9.92 0.35
C VAL A 78 -13.19 9.79 0.97
N MET A 79 -13.32 9.87 2.30
CA MET A 79 -14.63 9.83 2.96
C MET A 79 -15.48 11.05 2.64
N VAL A 80 -14.89 12.26 2.58
CA VAL A 80 -15.62 13.48 2.21
C VAL A 80 -16.10 13.42 0.75
N ARG A 81 -15.25 12.94 -0.17
CA ARG A 81 -15.64 12.71 -1.56
C ARG A 81 -16.77 11.67 -1.66
N MET A 82 -16.69 10.58 -0.90
CA MET A 82 -17.76 9.57 -0.84
C MET A 82 -19.08 10.17 -0.35
N ILE A 83 -19.06 11.02 0.69
CA ILE A 83 -20.27 11.72 1.16
C ILE A 83 -20.88 12.57 0.04
N ARG A 84 -20.05 13.34 -0.67
CA ARG A 84 -20.50 14.15 -1.81
C ARG A 84 -21.13 13.29 -2.91
N ASP A 85 -20.47 12.21 -3.28
CA ASP A 85 -20.91 11.34 -4.37
C ASP A 85 -22.24 10.64 -4.01
N LEU A 86 -22.47 10.34 -2.73
CA LEU A 86 -23.71 9.73 -2.22
C LEU A 86 -24.91 10.67 -2.09
N VAL A 87 -24.69 11.98 -1.90
CA VAL A 87 -25.78 12.96 -1.70
C VAL A 87 -25.95 13.93 -2.85
N SER A 88 -25.09 13.89 -3.87
CA SER A 88 -24.91 14.89 -4.93
C SER A 88 -24.11 16.14 -4.54
N ASP A 89 -23.46 16.76 -5.53
CA ASP A 89 -22.67 17.99 -5.35
C ASP A 89 -23.53 19.16 -4.83
N PHE A 90 -24.76 19.32 -5.34
CA PHE A 90 -25.66 20.40 -4.94
C PHE A 90 -26.05 20.32 -3.47
N ASP A 91 -26.51 19.16 -3.01
CA ASP A 91 -26.94 18.97 -1.64
C ASP A 91 -25.75 18.92 -0.68
N PHE A 92 -24.60 18.40 -1.11
CA PHE A 92 -23.36 18.46 -0.35
C PHE A 92 -22.96 19.92 -0.05
N ARG A 93 -22.86 20.78 -1.08
CA ARG A 93 -22.52 22.21 -0.91
C ARG A 93 -23.55 22.93 -0.04
N SER A 94 -24.84 22.68 -0.29
CA SER A 94 -25.93 23.28 0.48
C SER A 94 -25.89 22.86 1.95
N GLY A 95 -25.60 21.58 2.22
CA GLY A 95 -25.48 21.03 3.56
C GLY A 95 -24.25 21.53 4.31
N VAL A 96 -23.09 21.64 3.64
CA VAL A 96 -21.88 22.24 4.23
C VAL A 96 -22.10 23.71 4.58
N ARG A 97 -22.74 24.50 3.70
CA ARG A 97 -23.09 25.90 3.98
C ARG A 97 -24.02 26.01 5.19
N ARG A 98 -25.00 25.12 5.30
CA ARG A 98 -25.92 25.03 6.44
C ARG A 98 -25.17 24.68 7.72
N TYR A 99 -24.28 23.70 7.66
CA TYR A 99 -23.42 23.26 8.75
C TYR A 99 -22.58 24.41 9.30
N LEU A 100 -21.86 25.13 8.43
CA LEU A 100 -21.01 26.24 8.84
C LEU A 100 -21.81 27.39 9.47
N ARG A 101 -22.94 27.77 8.87
CA ARG A 101 -23.81 28.85 9.41
C ARG A 101 -24.42 28.50 10.75
N LYS A 102 -24.95 27.28 10.90
CA LYS A 102 -25.61 26.82 12.14
C LYS A 102 -24.62 26.62 13.29
N ASN A 103 -23.35 26.37 12.97
CA ASN A 103 -22.31 26.02 13.93
C ASN A 103 -21.16 27.04 14.01
N ALA A 104 -21.36 28.27 13.54
CA ALA A 104 -20.32 29.29 13.59
C ALA A 104 -19.82 29.54 15.02
N TYR A 105 -18.50 29.69 15.16
CA TYR A 105 -17.81 30.04 16.41
C TYR A 105 -18.00 29.07 17.59
N ARG A 106 -18.37 27.79 17.33
CA ARG A 106 -18.50 26.75 18.37
C ARG A 106 -17.85 25.42 17.98
N SER A 107 -17.61 24.58 18.98
CA SER A 107 -17.11 23.22 18.78
C SER A 107 -18.23 22.24 18.42
N VAL A 108 -17.97 21.41 17.41
CA VAL A 108 -18.92 20.51 16.73
C VAL A 108 -18.42 19.07 16.70
N SER A 109 -19.34 18.10 16.75
CA SER A 109 -19.10 16.70 16.43
C SER A 109 -19.63 16.36 15.03
N ARG A 110 -19.41 15.13 14.58
CA ARG A 110 -19.98 14.64 13.32
C ARG A 110 -21.51 14.58 13.33
N ASP A 111 -22.15 14.50 14.49
CA ASP A 111 -23.61 14.54 14.62
C ASP A 111 -24.20 15.83 14.03
N GLU A 112 -23.56 16.98 14.27
CA GLU A 112 -23.98 18.25 13.70
C GLU A 112 -23.78 18.31 12.18
N LEU A 113 -22.81 17.57 11.63
CA LEU A 113 -22.61 17.41 10.19
C LEU A 113 -23.77 16.59 9.59
N TRP A 114 -24.09 15.45 10.19
CA TRP A 114 -25.23 14.60 9.77
C TRP A 114 -26.56 15.33 9.85
N ALA A 115 -26.76 16.18 10.87
CA ALA A 115 -27.95 17.01 11.00
C ALA A 115 -28.06 18.15 9.95
N SER A 116 -26.99 18.41 9.21
CA SER A 116 -26.92 19.50 8.23
C SER A 116 -26.94 19.01 6.78
N LEU A 117 -26.52 17.77 6.54
CA LEU A 117 -26.60 17.07 5.24
C LEU A 117 -27.98 16.44 5.02
N PRO A 118 -28.31 15.99 3.78
CA PRO A 118 -29.48 15.15 3.54
C PRO A 118 -29.49 13.91 4.44
N ALA A 119 -30.70 13.48 4.83
CA ALA A 119 -30.85 12.32 5.70
C ALA A 119 -30.50 11.00 4.99
N TYR A 120 -30.69 10.96 3.67
CA TYR A 120 -30.54 9.76 2.84
C TYR A 120 -29.42 9.93 1.82
N ALA A 121 -28.81 8.81 1.49
CA ALA A 121 -27.84 8.58 0.43
C ALA A 121 -28.49 7.66 -0.60
N ASP A 122 -28.41 8.05 -1.85
CA ASP A 122 -29.07 7.33 -2.95
C ASP A 122 -28.02 6.48 -3.68
N HIS A 123 -28.38 5.24 -4.01
CA HIS A 123 -27.56 4.39 -4.87
C HIS A 123 -28.45 3.44 -5.67
N GLY A 124 -28.58 3.68 -6.97
CA GLY A 124 -29.61 3.04 -7.79
C GLY A 124 -31.01 3.45 -7.35
N ALA A 125 -31.90 2.47 -7.17
CA ALA A 125 -33.27 2.71 -6.69
C ALA A 125 -33.40 2.69 -5.16
N GLU A 126 -32.31 2.40 -4.44
CA GLU A 126 -32.30 2.19 -3.00
C GLU A 126 -31.79 3.42 -2.24
N HIS A 127 -32.39 3.69 -1.07
CA HIS A 127 -32.13 4.88 -0.27
C HIS A 127 -31.74 4.45 1.14
N GLU A 128 -30.58 4.88 1.61
CA GLU A 128 -30.07 4.53 2.93
C GLU A 128 -29.75 5.74 3.77
N ARG A 129 -29.88 5.63 5.09
CA ARG A 129 -29.59 6.76 5.97
C ARG A 129 -28.09 7.05 5.92
N LEU A 130 -27.72 8.25 5.47
CA LEU A 130 -26.33 8.64 5.23
C LEU A 130 -25.44 8.41 6.46
N SER A 131 -25.93 8.79 7.65
CA SER A 131 -25.19 8.60 8.90
C SER A 131 -24.91 7.13 9.20
N GLU A 132 -25.82 6.22 8.87
CA GLU A 132 -25.65 4.78 9.13
C GLU A 132 -24.70 4.14 8.13
N VAL A 133 -24.73 4.61 6.88
CA VAL A 133 -23.76 4.23 5.86
C VAL A 133 -22.36 4.66 6.30
N MET A 134 -22.16 5.95 6.54
CA MET A 134 -20.83 6.52 6.78
C MET A 134 -20.21 6.06 8.10
N GLU A 135 -20.99 5.75 9.13
CA GLU A 135 -20.46 5.33 10.43
C GLU A 135 -19.55 4.09 10.31
N GLY A 136 -19.92 3.10 9.49
CA GLY A 136 -19.08 1.92 9.24
C GLY A 136 -17.76 2.26 8.55
N TRP A 137 -17.75 3.24 7.65
CA TRP A 137 -16.54 3.68 6.96
C TRP A 137 -15.60 4.53 7.84
N LEU A 138 -16.14 5.19 8.86
CA LEU A 138 -15.38 6.02 9.79
C LEU A 138 -14.76 5.20 10.93
N VAL A 139 -15.53 4.25 11.50
CA VAL A 139 -15.17 3.57 12.75
C VAL A 139 -14.51 2.21 12.52
N ASN A 140 -14.76 1.54 11.39
CA ASN A 140 -14.11 0.27 11.12
C ASN A 140 -12.65 0.46 10.67
N GLU A 141 -11.78 -0.44 11.10
CA GLU A 141 -10.39 -0.50 10.68
C GLU A 141 -10.24 -1.05 9.26
N GLY A 142 -9.28 -0.52 8.52
CA GLY A 142 -9.01 -0.93 7.15
C GLY A 142 -10.05 -0.47 6.13
N VAL A 143 -10.20 -1.27 5.08
CA VAL A 143 -11.16 -1.10 3.98
C VAL A 143 -11.81 -2.43 3.64
N PRO A 144 -13.04 -2.46 3.10
CA PRO A 144 -13.65 -3.71 2.68
C PRO A 144 -13.02 -4.27 1.40
N GLU A 145 -12.99 -5.60 1.30
CA GLU A 145 -12.87 -6.33 0.05
C GLU A 145 -14.21 -7.03 -0.26
N VAL A 146 -14.60 -7.01 -1.53
CA VAL A 146 -15.79 -7.68 -2.05
C VAL A 146 -15.36 -8.80 -2.97
N THR A 147 -15.80 -10.03 -2.68
CA THR A 147 -15.55 -11.20 -3.52
C THR A 147 -16.82 -11.58 -4.28
N ILE A 148 -16.70 -11.73 -5.59
CA ILE A 148 -17.77 -12.10 -6.50
C ILE A 148 -17.50 -13.50 -7.02
N ILE A 149 -18.44 -14.41 -6.76
CA ILE A 149 -18.40 -15.79 -7.24
C ILE A 149 -19.62 -16.01 -8.11
N ARG A 150 -19.40 -16.29 -9.39
CA ARG A 150 -20.47 -16.63 -10.33
C ARG A 150 -20.60 -18.15 -10.45
N ASN A 151 -21.83 -18.63 -10.35
CA ASN A 151 -22.20 -19.94 -10.86
C ASN A 151 -22.71 -19.76 -12.30
N TYR A 152 -21.94 -20.29 -13.24
CA TYR A 152 -22.15 -20.09 -14.67
C TYR A 152 -23.20 -21.04 -15.26
N ASP A 153 -23.67 -22.03 -14.49
CA ASP A 153 -24.65 -23.02 -14.95
C ASP A 153 -26.10 -22.60 -14.65
N ASN A 154 -26.30 -21.71 -13.67
CA ASN A 154 -27.63 -21.25 -13.23
C ASN A 154 -27.72 -19.74 -13.00
N ASP A 155 -26.78 -18.97 -13.55
CA ASP A 155 -26.71 -17.51 -13.52
C ASP A 155 -26.71 -16.88 -12.11
N MET A 156 -26.41 -17.67 -11.07
CA MET A 156 -26.35 -17.18 -9.69
C MET A 156 -25.03 -16.46 -9.42
N ILE A 157 -25.12 -15.27 -8.84
CA ILE A 157 -23.99 -14.46 -8.42
C ILE A 157 -24.02 -14.37 -6.90
N ARG A 158 -22.93 -14.74 -6.26
CA ARG A 158 -22.72 -14.56 -4.82
C ARG A 158 -21.69 -13.45 -4.59
N VAL A 159 -22.13 -12.39 -3.93
CA VAL A 159 -21.30 -11.26 -3.52
C VAL A 159 -21.06 -11.37 -2.01
N THR A 160 -19.81 -11.37 -1.58
CA THR A 160 -19.43 -11.48 -0.15
C THR A 160 -18.47 -10.36 0.23
N GLN A 161 -18.73 -9.67 1.33
CA GLN A 161 -17.85 -8.63 1.86
C GLN A 161 -17.14 -9.07 3.16
N ARG A 162 -15.93 -8.55 3.33
CA ARG A 162 -15.14 -8.69 4.56
C ARG A 162 -14.07 -7.59 4.64
N GLN A 163 -13.42 -7.46 5.79
CA GLN A 163 -12.23 -6.62 5.91
C GLN A 163 -11.11 -7.16 5.01
N SER A 164 -10.51 -6.27 4.22
CA SER A 164 -9.37 -6.58 3.36
C SER A 164 -8.11 -6.83 4.18
N LYS A 165 -7.45 -7.98 3.96
CA LYS A 165 -6.15 -8.32 4.57
C LYS A 165 -5.23 -8.93 3.51
N ASN A 166 -4.12 -8.26 3.19
CA ASN A 166 -3.16 -8.70 2.15
C ASN A 166 -2.64 -10.12 2.37
N HIS A 167 -2.33 -10.49 3.62
CA HIS A 167 -1.77 -11.80 3.97
C HIS A 167 -2.67 -12.97 3.57
N ARG A 168 -4.00 -12.76 3.46
CA ARG A 168 -4.94 -13.83 3.09
C ARG A 168 -4.75 -14.36 1.66
N HIS A 169 -4.18 -13.58 0.77
CA HIS A 169 -4.04 -13.96 -0.65
C HIS A 169 -2.62 -14.43 -1.00
N ARG A 170 -1.71 -14.36 -0.03
CA ARG A 170 -0.33 -14.86 -0.15
C ARG A 170 -0.32 -16.34 0.12
N VAL A 171 -0.20 -17.15 -0.93
CA VAL A 171 -0.32 -18.62 -0.82
C VAL A 171 0.71 -19.22 0.14
N PHE A 172 1.91 -18.67 0.17
CA PHE A 172 3.00 -19.19 1.00
C PHE A 172 2.80 -18.99 2.51
N LEU A 173 1.83 -18.17 2.92
CA LEU A 173 1.45 -18.04 4.32
C LEU A 173 0.46 -19.14 4.78
N HIS A 174 -0.10 -19.92 3.85
CA HIS A 174 -1.11 -20.94 4.12
C HIS A 174 -0.56 -22.38 4.13
N SER A 175 0.73 -22.59 3.87
CA SER A 175 1.31 -23.92 3.59
C SER A 175 1.38 -24.88 4.78
N ASN A 176 1.10 -24.44 6.01
CA ASN A 176 1.07 -25.31 7.19
C ASN A 176 -0.25 -26.06 7.44
N GLN A 177 -1.25 -25.98 6.53
CA GLN A 177 -2.54 -26.66 6.72
C GLN A 177 -2.68 -28.02 6.00
N ASN A 178 -1.63 -28.51 5.33
CA ASN A 178 -1.76 -29.63 4.39
C ASN A 178 -1.54 -31.06 4.94
N ASP A 179 -1.43 -31.26 6.26
CA ASP A 179 -1.45 -32.62 6.85
C ASP A 179 -2.80 -33.00 7.50
N GLU A 180 -3.73 -32.04 7.71
CA GLU A 180 -5.06 -32.33 8.28
C GLU A 180 -6.19 -32.33 7.24
N SER A 181 -5.96 -31.81 6.04
CA SER A 181 -6.95 -31.64 4.96
C SER A 181 -7.44 -32.96 4.35
N ARG A 182 -6.78 -34.09 4.64
CA ARG A 182 -7.31 -35.44 4.33
C ARG A 182 -8.27 -36.02 5.39
N ARG A 183 -8.33 -35.47 6.61
CA ARG A 183 -9.22 -35.95 7.68
C ARG A 183 -10.48 -35.11 7.89
N ARG A 184 -10.52 -33.86 7.41
CA ARG A 184 -11.60 -32.89 7.72
C ARG A 184 -12.76 -32.78 6.72
N VAL A 185 -12.78 -33.56 5.63
CA VAL A 185 -13.90 -33.56 4.65
C VAL A 185 -15.22 -34.10 5.23
N ARG A 186 -15.26 -34.60 6.48
CA ARG A 186 -16.46 -35.23 7.07
C ARG A 186 -17.09 -34.57 8.30
N ARG A 187 -16.61 -33.43 8.81
CA ARG A 187 -17.30 -32.76 9.93
C ARG A 187 -17.43 -31.25 9.71
N ARG A 188 -18.61 -30.89 9.22
CA ARG A 188 -19.36 -29.63 9.38
C ARG A 188 -18.73 -28.56 10.29
N THR A 189 -18.59 -27.36 9.72
CA THR A 189 -18.96 -26.05 10.31
C THR A 189 -18.95 -25.96 11.83
N GLN A 190 -17.83 -25.53 12.41
CA GLN A 190 -17.74 -24.48 13.43
C GLN A 190 -16.26 -24.25 13.77
N ASP A 191 -15.94 -22.99 14.06
CA ASP A 191 -14.68 -22.45 14.59
C ASP A 191 -13.46 -22.44 13.66
N THR A 192 -13.40 -21.31 12.96
CA THR A 192 -12.18 -20.56 12.62
C THR A 192 -11.16 -20.56 13.77
N GLN A 193 -10.01 -21.19 13.54
CA GLN A 193 -8.75 -20.71 14.09
C GLN A 193 -7.81 -20.38 12.93
N PRO A 194 -7.67 -19.10 12.57
CA PRO A 194 -6.57 -18.62 11.75
C PRO A 194 -5.29 -18.53 12.58
N PHE A 195 -4.16 -18.60 11.88
CA PHE A 195 -2.83 -18.21 12.34
C PHE A 195 -2.88 -16.99 13.29
N ASP A 196 -2.15 -17.09 14.40
CA ASP A 196 -2.15 -16.12 15.49
C ASP A 196 -1.47 -14.81 15.04
N ASP A 197 -2.30 -13.83 14.65
CA ASP A 197 -1.95 -12.46 14.24
C ASP A 197 -1.45 -11.60 15.44
N GLU A 198 -1.30 -12.17 16.65
CA GLU A 198 -0.74 -11.52 17.85
C GLU A 198 0.71 -11.04 17.69
N LEU A 199 1.36 -11.17 16.51
CA LEU A 199 2.66 -10.53 16.27
C LEU A 199 2.62 -9.11 15.70
N PHE A 200 1.44 -8.61 15.36
CA PHE A 200 1.27 -7.24 14.85
C PHE A 200 0.31 -6.40 15.69
N ASN A 201 -0.23 -6.97 16.76
CA ASN A 201 -0.93 -6.24 17.81
C ASN A 201 -0.06 -6.34 19.08
N ASP A 202 0.55 -5.23 19.49
CA ASP A 202 0.35 -4.69 20.84
C ASP A 202 1.33 -3.56 21.17
N LEU A 203 0.72 -2.43 21.56
CA LEU A 203 1.27 -1.43 22.48
C LEU A 203 1.49 -2.07 23.87
N PRO A 204 2.44 -1.58 24.69
CA PRO A 204 2.96 -2.32 25.85
C PRO A 204 1.94 -2.53 26.99
N LEU A 205 1.74 -3.78 27.39
CA LEU A 205 1.01 -4.17 28.61
C LEU A 205 1.96 -4.37 29.80
N GLU A 206 2.46 -3.27 30.37
CA GLU A 206 2.77 -3.22 31.81
C GLU A 206 1.64 -2.51 32.55
N TYR A 207 0.41 -3.01 32.44
CA TYR A 207 -0.69 -2.52 33.30
C TYR A 207 -1.82 -3.51 33.61
N VAL A 208 -1.59 -4.83 33.58
CA VAL A 208 -2.65 -5.81 33.94
C VAL A 208 -2.27 -6.80 35.06
N GLN A 209 -1.06 -6.73 35.62
CA GLN A 209 -0.67 -7.61 36.75
C GLN A 209 -0.74 -6.98 38.15
N ARG A 210 -1.56 -5.92 38.35
CA ARG A 210 -1.83 -5.38 39.71
C ARG A 210 -3.28 -5.47 40.20
N MET A 211 -4.15 -6.22 39.52
CA MET A 211 -5.55 -6.38 39.92
C MET A 211 -5.97 -7.84 40.12
N LYS A 212 -5.10 -8.67 40.73
CA LYS A 212 -5.50 -9.96 41.34
C LYS A 212 -4.80 -10.16 42.68
N LYS A 213 -5.14 -9.34 43.68
CA LYS A 213 -5.00 -9.67 45.11
C LYS A 213 -5.76 -8.65 45.97
N LYS A 214 -7.04 -8.95 46.23
CA LYS A 214 -7.67 -8.96 47.56
C LYS A 214 -9.17 -9.20 47.42
N LYS A 215 -9.56 -10.46 47.61
CA LYS A 215 -10.93 -10.84 47.91
C LYS A 215 -11.36 -10.23 49.25
N HIS A 216 -12.62 -9.84 49.28
CA HIS A 216 -13.40 -9.33 50.40
C HIS A 216 -13.15 -10.01 51.75
N SER A 217 -13.12 -9.19 52.80
CA SER A 217 -13.63 -9.53 54.12
C SER A 217 -14.30 -8.32 54.77
N THR A 218 -15.63 -8.43 54.87
CA THR A 218 -16.56 -7.93 55.90
C THR A 218 -16.58 -6.47 56.41
N ARG A 219 -17.82 -5.96 56.40
CA ARG A 219 -18.63 -5.37 57.51
C ARG A 219 -19.04 -3.90 57.40
N VAL A 220 -20.36 -3.75 57.39
CA VAL A 220 -21.21 -2.57 57.48
C VAL A 220 -20.88 -1.69 58.69
N LYS A 221 -20.76 -0.36 58.50
CA LYS A 221 -21.19 0.66 59.47
C LYS A 221 -21.75 1.90 58.75
N LYS A 222 -22.99 2.26 59.08
CA LYS A 222 -23.62 3.57 58.83
C LYS A 222 -22.79 4.69 59.48
N LYS A 223 -22.57 5.80 58.77
CA LYS A 223 -22.28 7.11 59.40
C LYS A 223 -22.82 8.27 58.56
N GLN A 224 -23.24 9.30 59.29
CA GLN A 224 -24.12 10.41 58.91
C GLN A 224 -23.47 11.43 57.94
N ARG A 225 -24.33 12.17 57.23
CA ARG A 225 -23.98 13.31 56.36
C ARG A 225 -23.43 14.50 57.18
N PRO A 226 -22.32 15.15 56.76
CA PRO A 226 -21.97 16.50 57.15
C PRO A 226 -22.53 17.55 56.15
N PRO A 227 -22.54 18.84 56.51
CA PRO A 227 -23.35 19.86 55.85
C PRO A 227 -22.77 20.34 54.51
N THR A 228 -23.67 20.84 53.68
CA THR A 228 -23.45 21.49 52.39
C THR A 228 -22.45 22.66 52.47
N VAL A 229 -21.29 22.48 51.87
CA VAL A 229 -20.34 23.54 51.52
C VAL A 229 -20.67 24.01 50.10
N ARG A 230 -20.77 25.33 49.89
CA ARG A 230 -20.96 25.92 48.55
C ARG A 230 -19.76 25.58 47.65
N PRO A 231 -19.97 25.19 46.39
CA PRO A 231 -18.86 24.78 45.53
C PRO A 231 -17.96 25.98 45.16
N SER A 232 -16.64 25.76 45.18
CA SER A 232 -15.67 26.68 44.56
C SER A 232 -15.79 26.61 43.02
N PRO A 233 -15.24 27.59 42.28
CA PRO A 233 -15.28 27.64 40.82
C PRO A 233 -14.61 26.43 40.12
N ASP A 234 -13.77 25.67 40.83
CA ASP A 234 -12.98 24.56 40.27
C ASP A 234 -13.81 23.30 39.99
N ILE A 235 -14.92 23.12 40.71
CA ILE A 235 -15.82 21.96 40.55
C ILE A 235 -16.49 21.94 39.17
N LEU A 236 -16.64 23.10 38.53
CA LEU A 236 -17.22 23.18 37.18
C LEU A 236 -16.28 22.60 36.11
N ILE A 237 -14.96 22.70 36.30
CA ILE A 237 -13.97 22.19 35.35
C ILE A 237 -13.87 20.68 35.46
N GLU A 238 -13.86 20.14 36.67
CA GLU A 238 -13.84 18.68 36.87
C GLU A 238 -15.14 18.03 36.43
N ALA A 239 -16.30 18.59 36.78
CA ALA A 239 -17.59 18.10 36.29
C ALA A 239 -17.67 18.17 34.76
N ARG A 240 -17.15 19.24 34.13
CA ARG A 240 -17.10 19.39 32.66
C ARG A 240 -16.07 18.45 32.02
N ARG A 241 -14.92 18.21 32.66
CA ARG A 241 -13.96 17.17 32.24
C ARG A 241 -14.56 15.78 32.38
N GLU A 242 -15.38 15.54 33.38
CA GLU A 242 -16.06 14.26 33.62
C GLU A 242 -17.25 14.07 32.66
N GLU A 243 -17.92 15.15 32.27
CA GLU A 243 -18.90 15.18 31.17
C GLU A 243 -18.26 14.98 29.79
N LEU A 244 -17.06 15.53 29.57
CA LEU A 244 -16.23 15.29 28.38
C LEU A 244 -15.62 13.88 28.39
N ARG A 245 -15.34 13.30 29.57
CA ARG A 245 -14.89 11.91 29.78
C ARG A 245 -16.01 10.88 29.77
N LYS A 246 -17.29 11.28 29.82
CA LYS A 246 -18.39 10.36 29.51
C LYS A 246 -18.15 9.91 28.08
N THR A 247 -17.63 8.69 27.96
CA THR A 247 -17.43 7.97 26.71
C THR A 247 -18.72 8.03 25.91
N ARG A 248 -18.81 8.99 24.99
CA ARG A 248 -19.82 8.96 23.96
C ARG A 248 -19.57 7.67 23.20
N ARG A 249 -20.61 6.86 23.09
CA ARG A 249 -20.58 5.58 22.42
C ARG A 249 -20.20 5.82 20.96
N VAL A 250 -18.91 5.80 20.65
CA VAL A 250 -18.45 5.41 19.32
C VAL A 250 -19.11 4.06 19.11
N ARG A 251 -19.89 3.91 18.04
CA ARG A 251 -20.55 2.64 17.76
C ARG A 251 -19.47 1.56 17.73
N ASP A 252 -19.70 0.43 18.39
CA ASP A 252 -18.67 -0.61 18.41
C ASP A 252 -18.31 -0.99 16.97
N PRO A 253 -17.00 -1.10 16.63
CA PRO A 253 -16.57 -1.48 15.30
C PRO A 253 -17.28 -2.76 14.86
N SER A 254 -17.74 -2.74 13.62
CA SER A 254 -18.39 -3.89 13.01
C SER A 254 -17.49 -4.46 11.93
N ASP A 255 -17.61 -5.76 11.67
CA ASP A 255 -16.87 -6.40 10.58
C ASP A 255 -17.48 -6.11 9.19
N VAL A 256 -18.52 -5.29 9.09
CA VAL A 256 -19.37 -5.15 7.92
C VAL A 256 -19.56 -3.66 7.58
N TRP A 257 -19.53 -3.35 6.29
CA TRP A 257 -19.77 -2.01 5.76
C TRP A 257 -21.11 -1.98 5.02
N SER A 258 -21.75 -0.82 5.01
CA SER A 258 -22.83 -0.54 4.05
C SER A 258 -22.17 -0.05 2.76
N ILE A 259 -22.00 -0.97 1.81
CA ILE A 259 -21.26 -0.69 0.56
C ILE A 259 -22.25 -0.33 -0.55
N PRO A 260 -22.15 0.87 -1.16
CA PRO A 260 -22.87 1.20 -2.39
C PRO A 260 -22.25 0.37 -3.53
N PHE A 261 -22.82 -0.81 -3.79
CA PHE A 261 -22.25 -1.78 -4.70
C PHE A 261 -22.80 -1.57 -6.10
N SER A 262 -21.91 -1.49 -7.08
CA SER A 262 -22.26 -1.41 -8.49
C SER A 262 -21.45 -2.40 -9.31
N TYR A 263 -22.05 -2.92 -10.38
CA TYR A 263 -21.33 -3.69 -11.38
C TYR A 263 -21.88 -3.43 -12.77
N MET A 264 -21.02 -3.65 -13.76
CA MET A 264 -21.31 -3.46 -15.16
C MET A 264 -20.92 -4.68 -15.99
N PHE A 265 -21.61 -4.86 -17.10
CA PHE A 265 -21.35 -5.85 -18.13
C PHE A 265 -21.90 -5.37 -19.48
N GLY A 266 -21.66 -6.14 -20.54
CA GLY A 266 -21.98 -5.74 -21.91
C GLY A 266 -20.83 -4.98 -22.58
N SER A 267 -21.05 -4.57 -23.83
CA SER A 267 -20.03 -3.92 -24.66
C SER A 267 -20.56 -2.59 -25.18
N LEU A 268 -19.66 -1.60 -25.32
CA LEU A 268 -19.99 -0.33 -25.97
C LEU A 268 -20.32 -0.52 -27.47
N LYS A 269 -19.89 -1.63 -28.07
CA LYS A 269 -20.08 -1.93 -29.49
C LYS A 269 -21.36 -2.72 -29.77
N SER A 270 -22.01 -3.29 -28.75
CA SER A 270 -23.26 -4.03 -28.95
C SER A 270 -24.45 -3.08 -29.04
N SER A 271 -25.49 -3.50 -29.77
CA SER A 271 -26.76 -2.77 -29.86
C SER A 271 -27.47 -2.59 -28.51
N GLU A 272 -27.16 -3.43 -27.54
CA GLU A 272 -27.70 -3.43 -26.18
C GLU A 272 -26.93 -2.50 -25.23
N GLY A 273 -25.73 -2.05 -25.62
CA GLY A 273 -24.88 -1.17 -24.81
C GLY A 273 -24.32 -1.81 -23.52
N GLN A 274 -23.82 -0.96 -22.64
CA GLN A 274 -23.36 -1.35 -21.30
C GLN A 274 -24.49 -1.25 -20.28
N VAL A 275 -24.68 -2.30 -19.50
CA VAL A 275 -25.66 -2.36 -18.42
C VAL A 275 -24.95 -2.13 -17.09
N VAL A 276 -25.49 -1.25 -16.25
CA VAL A 276 -24.99 -0.99 -14.89
C VAL A 276 -26.09 -1.32 -13.87
N ARG A 277 -25.73 -2.11 -12.86
CA ARG A 277 -26.60 -2.48 -11.74
C ARG A 277 -26.08 -1.84 -10.45
N GLN A 278 -26.99 -1.38 -9.60
CA GLN A 278 -26.67 -0.63 -8.38
C GLN A 278 -27.61 -1.06 -7.23
N PHE A 279 -27.03 -1.39 -6.07
CA PHE A 279 -27.76 -1.71 -4.83
C PHE A 279 -26.84 -1.60 -3.60
N TRP A 280 -27.40 -1.60 -2.39
CA TRP A 280 -26.62 -1.58 -1.14
C TRP A 280 -26.27 -2.98 -0.64
N LEU A 281 -24.98 -3.28 -0.52
CA LEU A 281 -24.50 -4.49 0.15
C LEU A 281 -24.34 -4.22 1.66
N LYS A 282 -25.38 -4.54 2.43
CA LYS A 282 -25.40 -4.37 3.91
C LYS A 282 -25.02 -5.63 4.68
N ASN A 283 -25.34 -6.79 4.11
CA ASN A 283 -25.08 -8.08 4.73
C ASN A 283 -23.68 -8.58 4.35
N ARG A 284 -23.15 -9.51 5.15
CA ARG A 284 -21.87 -10.17 4.84
C ARG A 284 -21.87 -10.85 3.48
N SER A 285 -23.00 -11.43 3.07
CA SER A 285 -23.15 -11.98 1.72
C SER A 285 -24.55 -11.76 1.17
N LEU A 286 -24.62 -11.57 -0.14
CA LEU A 286 -25.83 -11.51 -0.94
C LEU A 286 -25.73 -12.51 -2.08
N SER A 287 -26.83 -13.15 -2.44
CA SER A 287 -26.90 -14.02 -3.61
C SER A 287 -28.14 -13.68 -4.41
N PHE A 288 -27.97 -13.50 -5.71
CA PHE A 288 -29.03 -13.12 -6.65
C PHE A 288 -28.71 -13.70 -8.03
N ALA A 289 -29.69 -13.72 -8.93
CA ALA A 289 -29.48 -14.07 -10.33
C ALA A 289 -29.61 -12.81 -11.20
N ASP A 290 -28.75 -12.65 -12.21
CA ASP A 290 -28.93 -11.66 -13.28
C ASP A 290 -28.99 -12.41 -14.61
N VAL A 291 -30.20 -12.55 -15.15
CA VAL A 291 -30.49 -13.34 -16.36
C VAL A 291 -29.97 -12.66 -17.63
N GLU A 292 -29.72 -11.34 -17.59
CA GLU A 292 -29.17 -10.60 -18.72
C GLU A 292 -27.65 -10.77 -18.84
N LEU A 293 -26.97 -11.24 -17.78
CA LEU A 293 -25.53 -11.45 -17.78
C LEU A 293 -25.17 -12.84 -18.32
N ALA A 294 -24.68 -12.89 -19.57
CA ALA A 294 -24.28 -14.16 -20.17
C ALA A 294 -23.07 -14.82 -19.46
N PRO A 295 -22.99 -16.17 -19.39
CA PRO A 295 -21.86 -16.89 -18.81
C PRO A 295 -20.49 -16.65 -19.47
N SER A 296 -20.49 -16.13 -20.70
CA SER A 296 -19.30 -15.78 -21.50
C SER A 296 -18.89 -14.32 -21.38
N GLN A 297 -19.71 -13.47 -20.75
CA GLN A 297 -19.42 -12.04 -20.59
C GLN A 297 -18.71 -11.76 -19.26
N PRO A 298 -17.70 -10.87 -19.22
CA PRO A 298 -17.08 -10.44 -17.99
C PRO A 298 -18.02 -9.53 -17.18
N LEU A 299 -18.02 -9.72 -15.86
CA LEU A 299 -18.61 -8.79 -14.89
C LEU A 299 -17.51 -7.92 -14.30
N LEU A 300 -17.68 -6.60 -14.33
CA LEU A 300 -16.78 -5.63 -13.71
C LEU A 300 -17.52 -4.92 -12.58
N ALA A 301 -17.08 -5.10 -11.32
CA ALA A 301 -17.66 -4.41 -10.18
C ALA A 301 -16.84 -3.19 -9.77
N ASN A 302 -17.52 -2.23 -9.12
CA ASN A 302 -17.01 -0.90 -8.80
C ASN A 302 -16.55 -0.12 -10.05
N PRO A 303 -17.41 0.03 -11.09
CA PRO A 303 -17.08 0.86 -12.24
C PRO A 303 -16.57 2.24 -11.83
N ASP A 304 -15.57 2.74 -12.55
CA ASP A 304 -14.82 3.96 -12.30
C ASP A 304 -14.13 4.07 -10.93
N TRP A 305 -13.98 2.93 -10.23
CA TRP A 305 -13.42 2.88 -8.88
C TRP A 305 -14.09 3.91 -7.96
N ALA A 306 -15.42 3.98 -8.04
CA ALA A 306 -16.24 5.01 -7.40
C ALA A 306 -16.05 5.05 -5.88
N TYR A 307 -15.85 3.89 -5.25
CA TYR A 307 -15.76 3.78 -3.79
C TYR A 307 -14.50 3.02 -3.33
N PRO A 308 -14.00 3.29 -2.12
CA PRO A 308 -12.68 2.83 -1.66
C PRO A 308 -12.69 1.39 -1.14
N TYR A 309 -13.14 0.44 -1.97
CA TYR A 309 -13.12 -0.99 -1.67
C TYR A 309 -12.45 -1.79 -2.78
N ARG A 310 -11.92 -2.96 -2.42
CA ARG A 310 -11.30 -3.90 -3.36
C ARG A 310 -12.30 -4.87 -3.94
N VAL A 311 -12.06 -5.34 -5.16
CA VAL A 311 -12.89 -6.35 -5.81
C VAL A 311 -12.06 -7.56 -6.21
N ASN A 312 -12.48 -8.72 -5.73
CA ASN A 312 -11.95 -10.01 -6.17
C ASN A 312 -13.03 -10.77 -6.94
N TYR A 313 -12.62 -11.48 -7.98
CA TYR A 313 -13.51 -12.27 -8.82
C TYR A 313 -13.14 -13.76 -8.76
N ASP A 314 -14.06 -14.63 -9.18
CA ASP A 314 -13.71 -16.00 -9.49
C ASP A 314 -12.74 -16.09 -10.68
N MET A 315 -12.04 -17.22 -10.80
CA MET A 315 -10.96 -17.38 -11.77
C MET A 315 -11.45 -17.29 -13.22
N LYS A 316 -12.68 -17.73 -13.51
CA LYS A 316 -13.23 -17.64 -14.87
C LYS A 316 -13.48 -16.18 -15.24
N ASN A 317 -14.00 -15.37 -14.32
CA ASN A 317 -14.20 -13.94 -14.54
C ASN A 317 -12.87 -13.17 -14.65
N TRP A 318 -11.88 -13.47 -13.80
CA TRP A 318 -10.53 -12.89 -13.94
C TRP A 318 -9.93 -13.15 -15.32
N LYS A 319 -10.05 -14.39 -15.84
CA LYS A 319 -9.59 -14.73 -17.20
C LYS A 319 -10.37 -13.98 -18.29
N MET A 320 -11.67 -13.75 -18.12
CA MET A 320 -12.46 -12.97 -19.07
C MET A 320 -12.05 -11.49 -19.07
N ILE A 321 -11.86 -10.89 -17.89
CA ILE A 321 -11.35 -9.51 -17.77
C ILE A 321 -9.95 -9.39 -18.39
N ALA A 322 -9.05 -10.35 -18.11
CA ALA A 322 -7.71 -10.33 -18.67
C ALA A 322 -7.72 -10.39 -20.21
N ARG A 323 -8.60 -11.20 -20.82
CA ARG A 323 -8.79 -11.20 -22.27
C ARG A 323 -9.38 -9.89 -22.80
N LEU A 324 -10.36 -9.32 -22.10
CA LEU A 324 -10.96 -8.05 -22.48
C LEU A 324 -9.93 -6.91 -22.48
N LEU A 325 -9.03 -6.88 -21.50
CA LEU A 325 -7.91 -5.93 -21.46
C LEU A 325 -7.01 -6.03 -22.70
N HIS A 326 -6.64 -7.24 -23.12
CA HIS A 326 -5.81 -7.43 -24.32
C HIS A 326 -6.55 -7.13 -25.63
N GLN A 327 -7.84 -7.47 -25.72
CA GLN A 327 -8.59 -7.37 -26.97
C GLN A 327 -9.20 -5.99 -27.20
N SER A 328 -9.71 -5.34 -26.15
CA SER A 328 -10.44 -4.07 -26.22
C SER A 328 -10.48 -3.38 -24.85
N HIS A 329 -9.31 -3.05 -24.27
CA HIS A 329 -9.21 -2.39 -22.95
C HIS A 329 -10.04 -1.11 -22.81
N LEU A 330 -10.30 -0.38 -23.91
CA LEU A 330 -11.12 0.85 -23.89
C LEU A 330 -12.59 0.60 -23.54
N GLU A 331 -13.08 -0.65 -23.57
CA GLU A 331 -14.40 -1.02 -23.04
C GLU A 331 -14.44 -0.98 -21.50
N ILE A 332 -13.27 -1.02 -20.85
CA ILE A 332 -13.12 -0.87 -19.41
C ILE A 332 -12.77 0.59 -19.10
N PRO A 333 -13.55 1.29 -18.25
CA PRO A 333 -13.26 2.68 -17.89
C PRO A 333 -11.84 2.85 -17.32
N THR A 334 -11.21 4.00 -17.58
CA THR A 334 -9.81 4.29 -17.19
C THR A 334 -9.54 4.02 -15.70
N LYS A 335 -10.42 4.48 -14.82
CA LYS A 335 -10.26 4.31 -13.36
C LYS A 335 -10.47 2.86 -12.93
N SER A 336 -11.36 2.14 -13.61
CA SER A 336 -11.51 0.69 -13.41
C SER A 336 -10.27 -0.08 -13.85
N ARG A 337 -9.59 0.33 -14.93
CA ARG A 337 -8.30 -0.26 -15.32
C ARG A 337 -7.25 -0.07 -14.22
N MET A 338 -7.14 1.14 -13.64
CA MET A 338 -6.26 1.40 -12.48
C MET A 338 -6.60 0.48 -11.29
N GLN A 339 -7.88 0.36 -10.94
CA GLN A 339 -8.33 -0.51 -9.85
C GLN A 339 -7.97 -1.98 -10.12
N LEU A 340 -8.24 -2.47 -11.34
CA LEU A 340 -7.93 -3.84 -11.74
C LEU A 340 -6.45 -4.17 -11.57
N MET A 341 -5.53 -3.24 -11.86
CA MET A 341 -4.09 -3.45 -11.64
C MET A 341 -3.78 -3.67 -10.16
N ILE A 342 -4.33 -2.81 -9.31
CA ILE A 342 -4.07 -2.79 -7.86
C ILE A 342 -4.72 -3.99 -7.16
N ASP A 343 -5.90 -4.39 -7.61
CA ASP A 343 -6.61 -5.57 -7.11
C ASP A 343 -5.95 -6.85 -7.62
N ALA A 344 -5.60 -6.94 -8.91
CA ALA A 344 -4.88 -8.09 -9.47
C ALA A 344 -3.52 -8.31 -8.78
N GLU A 345 -2.78 -7.24 -8.49
CA GLU A 345 -1.55 -7.35 -7.70
C GLU A 345 -1.82 -8.00 -6.33
N THR A 346 -2.89 -7.61 -5.67
CA THR A 346 -3.22 -8.12 -4.32
C THR A 346 -3.68 -9.57 -4.34
N PHE A 347 -4.51 -9.95 -5.32
CA PHE A 347 -5.15 -11.27 -5.36
C PHE A 347 -4.37 -12.33 -6.15
N LEU A 348 -3.56 -11.91 -7.13
CA LEU A 348 -2.96 -12.83 -8.11
C LEU A 348 -1.42 -12.89 -8.03
N SER A 349 -0.73 -11.79 -7.71
CA SER A 349 0.75 -11.73 -7.83
C SER A 349 1.49 -12.75 -6.96
N GLN A 350 1.00 -13.00 -5.75
CA GLN A 350 1.58 -13.95 -4.77
C GLN A 350 0.70 -15.18 -4.56
N SER A 351 -0.10 -15.50 -5.58
CA SER A 351 -1.04 -16.62 -5.59
C SER A 351 -0.42 -17.89 -6.20
N ASN A 352 -1.25 -18.89 -6.48
CA ASN A 352 -0.87 -20.08 -7.25
C ASN A 352 -0.81 -19.81 -8.77
N LEU A 353 -1.30 -18.65 -9.23
CA LEU A 353 -1.44 -18.30 -10.64
C LEU A 353 -0.80 -16.93 -10.94
N PRO A 354 0.49 -16.70 -10.58
CA PRO A 354 1.16 -15.42 -10.84
C PRO A 354 1.27 -15.09 -12.34
N HIS A 355 1.25 -16.09 -13.22
CA HIS A 355 1.24 -15.89 -14.68
C HIS A 355 0.03 -15.08 -15.16
N LEU A 356 -1.14 -15.21 -14.51
CA LEU A 356 -2.32 -14.42 -14.89
C LEU A 356 -2.13 -12.95 -14.58
N TYR A 357 -1.46 -12.63 -13.47
CA TYR A 357 -1.08 -11.25 -13.15
C TYR A 357 -0.08 -10.70 -14.16
N ILE A 358 0.94 -11.48 -14.52
CA ILE A 358 1.92 -11.12 -15.57
C ILE A 358 1.20 -10.86 -16.90
N TYR A 359 0.29 -11.75 -17.29
CA TYR A 359 -0.51 -11.60 -18.49
C TYR A 359 -1.37 -10.33 -18.44
N ILE A 360 -2.00 -10.00 -17.31
CA ILE A 360 -2.70 -8.72 -17.13
C ILE A 360 -1.74 -7.56 -17.33
N LEU A 361 -0.55 -7.54 -16.72
CA LEU A 361 0.40 -6.44 -16.95
C LEU A 361 0.83 -6.31 -18.43
N GLY A 362 0.81 -7.40 -19.20
CA GLY A 362 1.14 -7.40 -20.62
C GLY A 362 0.24 -6.51 -21.48
N TYR A 363 -1.03 -6.27 -21.12
CA TYR A 363 -1.92 -5.45 -21.97
C TYR A 363 -1.44 -4.00 -22.08
N LEU A 364 -0.69 -3.52 -21.09
CA LEU A 364 -0.21 -2.13 -21.01
C LEU A 364 0.66 -1.72 -22.20
N ALA A 365 1.17 -2.67 -22.99
CA ALA A 365 1.83 -2.39 -24.27
C ALA A 365 0.91 -1.63 -25.25
N HIS A 366 -0.41 -1.69 -25.05
CA HIS A 366 -1.43 -1.01 -25.86
C HIS A 366 -2.13 0.13 -25.10
N GLU A 367 -1.77 0.38 -23.83
CA GLU A 367 -2.40 1.44 -23.05
C GLU A 367 -1.99 2.82 -23.58
N SER A 368 -2.95 3.74 -23.65
CA SER A 368 -2.76 5.12 -24.11
C SER A 368 -2.94 6.14 -22.99
N ASP A 369 -3.56 5.77 -21.88
CA ASP A 369 -3.74 6.65 -20.73
C ASP A 369 -2.49 6.65 -19.84
N LEU A 370 -1.86 7.83 -19.69
CA LEU A 370 -0.66 7.98 -18.88
C LEU A 370 -0.90 7.64 -17.40
N GLY A 371 -2.07 7.94 -16.86
CA GLY A 371 -2.42 7.61 -15.48
C GLY A 371 -2.38 6.10 -15.21
N VAL A 372 -3.06 5.33 -16.06
CA VAL A 372 -3.06 3.86 -16.01
C VAL A 372 -1.65 3.32 -16.22
N ALA A 373 -0.91 3.86 -17.19
CA ALA A 373 0.46 3.47 -17.47
C ALA A 373 1.39 3.70 -16.27
N LEU A 374 1.23 4.79 -15.50
CA LEU A 374 2.02 5.06 -14.30
C LEU A 374 1.70 4.09 -13.16
N VAL A 375 0.42 3.76 -12.93
CA VAL A 375 0.02 2.70 -11.99
C VAL A 375 0.62 1.35 -12.39
N GLY A 376 0.61 1.07 -13.69
CA GLY A 376 1.20 -0.12 -14.28
C GLY A 376 2.71 -0.19 -14.16
N MET A 377 3.41 0.92 -14.38
CA MET A 377 4.86 1.04 -14.18
C MET A 377 5.26 0.70 -12.75
N ASP A 378 4.54 1.23 -11.77
CA ASP A 378 4.75 0.95 -10.35
C ASP A 378 4.54 -0.54 -10.03
N ALA A 379 3.54 -1.17 -10.66
CA ALA A 379 3.24 -2.60 -10.52
C ALA A 379 4.31 -3.50 -11.17
N ILE A 380 4.78 -3.13 -12.36
CA ILE A 380 5.86 -3.80 -13.09
C ILE A 380 7.17 -3.72 -12.32
N HIS A 381 7.52 -2.53 -11.82
CA HIS A 381 8.73 -2.34 -11.02
C HIS A 381 8.77 -3.26 -9.80
N ARG A 382 7.67 -3.34 -9.04
CA ARG A 382 7.56 -4.27 -7.89
C ARG A 382 7.65 -5.73 -8.30
N LEU A 383 7.05 -6.10 -9.43
CA LEU A 383 7.11 -7.47 -9.94
C LEU A 383 8.54 -7.86 -10.35
N VAL A 384 9.23 -6.99 -11.09
CA VAL A 384 10.61 -7.21 -11.53
C VAL A 384 11.55 -7.28 -10.32
N ASP A 385 11.39 -6.38 -9.34
CA ASP A 385 12.17 -6.42 -8.09
C ASP A 385 11.93 -7.71 -7.28
N ALA A 386 10.69 -8.21 -7.26
CA ALA A 386 10.36 -9.45 -6.59
C ALA A 386 11.05 -10.67 -7.21
N PHE A 387 11.17 -10.72 -8.55
CA PHE A 387 11.74 -11.86 -9.29
C PHE A 387 13.19 -11.66 -9.74
N GLN A 388 13.85 -10.57 -9.35
CA GLN A 388 15.20 -10.24 -9.82
C GLN A 388 16.25 -11.34 -9.56
N GLY A 389 16.15 -12.05 -8.42
CA GLY A 389 17.05 -13.15 -8.05
C GLY A 389 16.72 -14.51 -8.66
N SER A 390 15.67 -14.59 -9.49
CA SER A 390 15.17 -15.84 -10.07
C SER A 390 15.72 -16.10 -11.48
N THR A 391 15.60 -17.34 -11.95
CA THR A 391 16.05 -17.75 -13.30
C THR A 391 15.20 -17.16 -14.43
N ILE A 392 13.93 -16.84 -14.16
CA ILE A 392 12.99 -16.27 -15.15
C ILE A 392 13.13 -14.76 -15.33
N ASN A 393 14.00 -14.09 -14.57
CA ASN A 393 14.15 -12.63 -14.61
C ASN A 393 14.40 -12.12 -16.04
N ASN A 394 15.17 -12.86 -16.85
CA ASN A 394 15.41 -12.50 -18.25
C ASN A 394 14.15 -12.65 -19.11
N SER A 395 13.44 -13.79 -19.01
CA SER A 395 12.18 -14.01 -19.74
C SER A 395 11.11 -12.98 -19.37
N LEU A 396 11.00 -12.65 -18.08
CA LEU A 396 10.09 -11.62 -17.59
C LEU A 396 10.40 -10.24 -18.18
N ARG A 397 11.68 -9.87 -18.24
CA ARG A 397 12.11 -8.60 -18.86
C ARG A 397 11.83 -8.54 -20.35
N LEU A 398 12.05 -9.64 -21.07
CA LEU A 398 11.74 -9.75 -22.50
C LEU A 398 10.23 -9.59 -22.74
N TYR A 399 9.41 -10.33 -21.99
CA TYR A 399 7.95 -10.25 -22.08
C TYR A 399 7.41 -8.84 -21.80
N LEU A 400 7.97 -8.14 -20.80
CA LEU A 400 7.53 -6.79 -20.43
C LEU A 400 8.23 -5.68 -21.24
N SER A 401 9.16 -5.99 -22.13
CA SER A 401 9.87 -4.98 -22.92
C SER A 401 8.93 -4.10 -23.77
N PRO A 402 7.93 -4.66 -24.49
CA PRO A 402 6.97 -3.83 -25.23
C PRO A 402 6.16 -2.90 -24.32
N VAL A 403 5.82 -3.37 -23.12
CA VAL A 403 5.10 -2.58 -22.12
C VAL A 403 5.96 -1.40 -21.66
N ILE A 404 7.23 -1.65 -21.34
CA ILE A 404 8.16 -0.61 -20.89
C ILE A 404 8.38 0.41 -22.01
N ALA A 405 8.50 -0.03 -23.26
CA ALA A 405 8.61 0.85 -24.42
C ALA A 405 7.36 1.72 -24.62
N GLN A 406 6.16 1.18 -24.40
CA GLN A 406 4.93 1.97 -24.47
C GLN A 406 4.85 3.01 -23.36
N ILE A 407 5.20 2.65 -22.12
CA ILE A 407 5.27 3.60 -21.00
C ILE A 407 6.30 4.69 -21.31
N ASP A 408 7.47 4.30 -21.84
CA ASP A 408 8.52 5.23 -22.24
C ASP A 408 8.04 6.26 -23.27
N LYS A 409 7.33 5.79 -24.30
CA LYS A 409 6.72 6.63 -25.32
C LYS A 409 5.69 7.60 -24.73
N LEU A 410 4.76 7.13 -23.90
CA LEU A 410 3.75 7.98 -23.27
C LEU A 410 4.37 9.06 -22.37
N MET A 411 5.46 8.72 -21.69
CA MET A 411 6.24 9.69 -20.94
C MET A 411 6.81 10.74 -21.90
N ASP A 412 7.56 10.35 -22.93
CA ASP A 412 8.13 11.35 -23.85
C ASP A 412 7.06 12.25 -24.51
N GLU A 413 5.90 11.71 -24.87
CA GLU A 413 4.76 12.49 -25.40
C GLU A 413 4.18 13.48 -24.37
N SER A 414 4.15 13.11 -23.09
CA SER A 414 3.59 13.96 -22.04
C SER A 414 4.43 15.21 -21.73
N GLN A 415 5.69 15.26 -22.16
CA GLN A 415 6.56 16.44 -21.99
C GLN A 415 6.02 17.69 -22.70
N ALA A 416 5.17 17.51 -23.71
CA ALA A 416 4.54 18.60 -24.43
C ALA A 416 3.48 19.34 -23.61
N ASP A 417 2.95 18.72 -22.56
CA ASP A 417 1.87 19.24 -21.72
C ASP A 417 2.34 19.34 -20.27
N THR A 418 2.28 20.55 -19.70
CA THR A 418 2.79 20.81 -18.35
C THR A 418 2.03 20.05 -17.27
N GLU A 419 0.73 19.84 -17.45
CA GLU A 419 -0.11 19.15 -16.48
C GLU A 419 0.15 17.63 -16.50
N LEU A 420 0.28 17.05 -17.69
CA LEU A 420 0.65 15.64 -17.85
C LEU A 420 2.09 15.37 -17.40
N SER A 421 3.02 16.29 -17.66
CA SER A 421 4.39 16.21 -17.14
C SER A 421 4.44 16.21 -15.62
N ALA A 422 3.55 16.98 -14.97
CA ALA A 422 3.47 17.05 -13.52
C ALA A 422 3.05 15.71 -12.89
N LEU A 423 2.38 14.82 -13.63
CA LEU A 423 2.01 13.48 -13.15
C LEU A 423 3.23 12.66 -12.70
N TRP A 424 4.40 12.92 -13.28
CA TRP A 424 5.63 12.22 -12.91
C TRP A 424 6.11 12.58 -11.52
N LEU A 425 5.85 13.84 -11.13
CA LEU A 425 6.33 14.43 -9.90
C LEU A 425 5.41 14.16 -8.70
N ILE A 426 4.22 13.60 -8.94
CA ILE A 426 3.33 13.12 -7.86
C ILE A 426 4.07 12.15 -6.94
N GLU A 427 4.89 11.27 -7.51
CA GLU A 427 5.70 10.31 -6.77
C GLU A 427 7.18 10.51 -7.13
N PRO A 428 8.04 10.97 -6.19
CA PRO A 428 9.41 11.39 -6.48
C PRO A 428 10.31 10.24 -6.97
N THR A 429 9.88 8.99 -6.79
CA THR A 429 10.63 7.79 -7.20
C THR A 429 10.27 7.31 -8.61
N ARG A 430 9.29 7.89 -9.30
CA ARG A 430 8.83 7.39 -10.61
C ARG A 430 9.91 7.43 -11.68
N LEU A 431 10.66 8.53 -11.75
CA LEU A 431 11.72 8.69 -12.75
C LEU A 431 12.86 7.69 -12.56
N SER A 432 13.24 7.40 -11.31
CA SER A 432 14.28 6.39 -11.03
C SER A 432 13.80 4.98 -11.39
N LYS A 433 12.53 4.64 -11.06
CA LYS A 433 11.92 3.35 -11.45
C LYS A 433 11.84 3.19 -12.96
N LEU A 434 11.39 4.22 -13.68
CA LEU A 434 11.30 4.19 -15.13
C LEU A 434 12.68 3.96 -15.76
N TYR A 435 13.68 4.68 -15.29
CA TYR A 435 15.05 4.49 -15.76
C TYR A 435 15.56 3.05 -15.51
N GLN A 436 15.29 2.47 -14.33
CA GLN A 436 15.61 1.07 -14.04
C GLN A 436 14.94 0.12 -15.03
N LEU A 437 13.66 0.35 -15.35
CA LEU A 437 12.90 -0.45 -16.30
C LEU A 437 13.43 -0.32 -17.74
N ARG A 438 13.72 0.91 -18.21
CA ARG A 438 14.33 1.18 -19.52
C ARG A 438 15.61 0.37 -19.70
N CYS A 439 16.48 0.41 -18.69
CA CYS A 439 17.74 -0.31 -18.70
C CYS A 439 17.57 -1.83 -18.57
N ALA A 440 16.59 -2.30 -17.79
CA ALA A 440 16.28 -3.73 -17.71
C ALA A 440 15.72 -4.30 -19.02
N ALA A 441 15.01 -3.47 -19.80
CA ALA A 441 14.43 -3.81 -21.09
C ALA A 441 15.37 -3.54 -22.29
N ASN A 442 16.57 -2.99 -22.04
CA ASN A 442 17.54 -2.61 -23.08
C ASN A 442 16.98 -1.64 -24.13
N ILE A 443 16.22 -0.63 -23.67
CA ILE A 443 15.66 0.43 -24.52
C ILE A 443 16.68 1.56 -24.68
N ALA A 444 16.76 2.18 -25.85
CA ALA A 444 17.72 3.24 -26.16
C ALA A 444 17.69 4.45 -25.20
N SER A 445 16.53 4.77 -24.62
CA SER A 445 16.36 5.84 -23.63
C SER A 445 17.02 5.57 -22.26
N CYS A 446 17.53 4.35 -22.05
CA CYS A 446 18.40 4.03 -20.92
C CYS A 446 19.75 4.77 -21.00
N ASP A 447 20.27 5.01 -22.20
CA ASP A 447 21.60 5.60 -22.40
C ASP A 447 21.56 7.12 -22.11
N GLN A 448 21.64 7.50 -20.84
CA GLN A 448 21.73 8.90 -20.41
C GLN A 448 23.17 9.43 -20.42
N ASP A 449 23.79 9.34 -21.59
CA ASP A 449 25.13 9.83 -21.88
C ASP A 449 25.35 11.27 -21.42
N ALA A 450 24.35 12.14 -21.55
CA ALA A 450 24.46 13.54 -21.15
C ALA A 450 24.65 13.71 -19.64
N GLN A 451 23.92 12.95 -18.82
CA GLN A 451 24.04 13.00 -17.35
C GLN A 451 25.37 12.44 -16.88
N THR A 452 25.79 11.34 -17.51
CA THR A 452 27.08 10.71 -17.26
C THR A 452 28.23 11.64 -17.65
N LYS A 453 28.21 12.21 -18.87
CA LYS A 453 29.23 13.16 -19.36
C LYS A 453 29.34 14.38 -18.44
N ARG A 454 28.20 14.93 -18.02
CA ARG A 454 28.17 16.04 -17.07
C ARG A 454 28.76 15.68 -15.71
N TRP A 455 28.47 14.50 -15.19
CA TRP A 455 29.09 14.02 -13.95
C TRP A 455 30.59 13.80 -14.10
N LEU A 456 31.06 13.32 -15.26
CA LEU A 456 32.49 13.19 -15.56
C LEU A 456 33.21 14.55 -15.60
N GLU A 457 32.54 15.60 -16.08
CA GLU A 457 33.07 16.96 -16.12
C GLU A 457 33.00 17.66 -14.75
N PHE A 458 31.89 17.48 -14.02
CA PHE A 458 31.64 18.11 -12.73
C PHE A 458 31.13 17.09 -11.67
N PRO A 459 32.01 16.25 -11.10
CA PRO A 459 31.64 15.18 -10.16
C PRO A 459 30.97 15.64 -8.86
N SER A 460 31.06 16.94 -8.58
CA SER A 460 30.57 17.60 -7.38
C SER A 460 29.37 18.52 -7.64
N SER A 461 28.88 18.63 -8.88
CA SER A 461 27.75 19.48 -9.24
C SER A 461 26.53 18.62 -9.58
N TYR A 462 25.53 18.66 -8.70
CA TYR A 462 24.22 18.07 -8.94
C TYR A 462 23.23 19.22 -9.12
N LEU A 463 22.70 19.42 -10.32
CA LEU A 463 21.74 20.48 -10.63
C LEU A 463 20.41 19.87 -11.11
N GLU A 464 19.33 20.32 -10.49
CA GLU A 464 17.90 20.20 -10.84
C GLU A 464 17.23 18.82 -10.81
N ASP A 465 17.95 17.67 -10.74
CA ASP A 465 17.36 16.40 -10.28
C ASP A 465 18.44 15.39 -9.82
N VAL A 466 18.75 15.41 -8.52
CA VAL A 466 19.77 14.54 -7.91
C VAL A 466 19.44 13.06 -8.11
N HIS A 467 18.17 12.66 -8.05
CA HIS A 467 17.78 11.25 -8.13
C HIS A 467 18.00 10.70 -9.52
N LYS A 468 17.61 11.45 -10.57
CA LYS A 468 17.84 11.08 -11.97
C LYS A 468 19.33 11.00 -12.29
N GLN A 469 20.10 12.00 -11.88
CA GLN A 469 21.55 12.03 -12.13
C GLN A 469 22.28 10.88 -11.41
N VAL A 470 22.01 10.66 -10.13
CA VAL A 470 22.62 9.56 -9.36
C VAL A 470 22.24 8.20 -9.94
N THR A 471 20.99 8.03 -10.34
CA THR A 471 20.48 6.81 -11.00
C THR A 471 21.22 6.53 -12.32
N ALA A 472 21.37 7.54 -13.18
CA ALA A 472 22.07 7.41 -14.45
C ALA A 472 23.56 7.06 -14.26
N VAL A 473 24.24 7.77 -13.36
CA VAL A 473 25.66 7.53 -13.05
C VAL A 473 25.85 6.15 -12.40
N CYS A 474 24.97 5.72 -11.50
CA CYS A 474 25.02 4.38 -10.91
C CYS A 474 24.92 3.29 -11.98
N HIS A 475 24.02 3.45 -12.96
CA HIS A 475 23.92 2.50 -14.06
C HIS A 475 25.19 2.50 -14.93
N PHE A 476 25.72 3.67 -15.30
CA PHE A 476 26.98 3.78 -16.03
C PHE A 476 28.14 3.09 -15.30
N LEU A 477 28.30 3.32 -14.00
CA LEU A 477 29.33 2.67 -13.17
C LEU A 477 29.11 1.16 -13.00
N PHE A 478 27.86 0.71 -13.13
CA PHE A 478 27.49 -0.69 -13.08
C PHE A 478 27.70 -1.40 -14.42
N THR A 479 27.58 -0.71 -15.57
CA THR A 479 27.75 -1.30 -16.90
C THR A 479 29.18 -1.18 -17.42
N ASN A 480 29.80 -0.01 -17.23
CA ASN A 480 31.15 0.29 -17.67
C ASN A 480 32.18 0.04 -16.55
N ASN A 481 33.31 -0.55 -16.94
CA ASN A 481 34.43 -0.76 -16.04
C ASN A 481 35.51 0.27 -16.36
N SER A 482 35.57 1.36 -15.61
CA SER A 482 36.58 2.41 -15.85
C SER A 482 37.34 2.75 -14.57
N GLU A 483 38.66 2.61 -14.62
CA GLU A 483 39.53 2.72 -13.44
C GLU A 483 39.66 4.16 -12.92
N LYS A 484 39.63 5.15 -13.80
CA LYS A 484 39.82 6.58 -13.46
C LYS A 484 38.73 7.08 -12.50
N GLU A 485 37.48 6.75 -12.81
CA GLU A 485 36.28 7.09 -12.04
C GLU A 485 36.29 6.35 -10.70
N THR A 486 36.79 5.11 -10.68
CA THR A 486 36.91 4.35 -9.43
C THR A 486 37.94 4.99 -8.47
N HIS A 487 39.03 5.54 -8.99
CA HIS A 487 40.03 6.24 -8.17
C HIS A 487 39.48 7.56 -7.61
N MET A 488 38.71 8.30 -8.41
CA MET A 488 38.02 9.52 -7.97
C MET A 488 37.05 9.24 -6.82
N LEU A 489 36.18 8.24 -6.97
CA LEU A 489 35.23 7.84 -5.92
C LEU A 489 35.97 7.39 -4.65
N GLU A 490 37.09 6.69 -4.78
CA GLU A 490 37.90 6.28 -3.63
C GLU A 490 38.42 7.47 -2.83
N SER A 491 38.87 8.54 -3.51
CA SER A 491 39.31 9.78 -2.87
C SER A 491 38.16 10.44 -2.10
N GLN A 492 36.98 10.54 -2.73
CA GLN A 492 35.78 11.11 -2.11
C GLN A 492 35.30 10.31 -0.90
N LEU A 493 35.40 8.97 -0.93
CA LEU A 493 35.06 8.11 0.21
C LEU A 493 35.97 8.32 1.42
N LYS A 494 37.21 8.79 1.20
CA LYS A 494 38.16 9.12 2.28
C LYS A 494 37.86 10.49 2.90
N SER A 495 37.34 11.44 2.13
CA SER A 495 36.91 12.75 2.64
C SER A 495 35.47 12.68 3.19
N ARG A 496 35.27 12.82 4.50
CA ARG A 496 33.92 12.87 5.14
C ARG A 496 33.18 14.21 4.90
N GLY A 497 33.15 14.68 3.66
CA GLY A 497 32.50 15.94 3.27
C GLY A 497 30.98 15.80 3.07
N SER A 498 30.33 16.90 2.68
CA SER A 498 28.88 16.96 2.41
C SER A 498 28.40 16.02 1.29
N GLN A 499 29.30 15.59 0.41
CA GLN A 499 29.01 14.72 -0.74
C GLN A 499 29.30 13.23 -0.46
N TRP A 500 29.71 12.90 0.77
CA TRP A 500 30.12 11.55 1.13
C TRP A 500 28.98 10.53 0.97
N SER A 501 27.73 10.88 1.30
CA SER A 501 26.57 10.01 1.15
C SER A 501 26.34 9.61 -0.32
N THR A 502 26.40 10.57 -1.24
CA THR A 502 26.27 10.31 -2.68
C THR A 502 27.44 9.49 -3.21
N ALA A 503 28.68 9.79 -2.77
CA ALA A 503 29.85 9.01 -3.16
C ALA A 503 29.76 7.54 -2.69
N VAL A 504 29.23 7.29 -1.49
CA VAL A 504 28.95 5.94 -0.97
C VAL A 504 27.91 5.23 -1.83
N GLN A 505 26.81 5.91 -2.18
CA GLN A 505 25.78 5.34 -3.06
C GLN A 505 26.36 4.97 -4.44
N LEU A 506 27.10 5.87 -5.07
CA LEU A 506 27.73 5.63 -6.38
C LEU A 506 28.78 4.51 -6.32
N ALA A 507 29.62 4.48 -5.28
CA ALA A 507 30.62 3.43 -5.11
C ALA A 507 30.00 2.04 -4.92
N ALA A 508 28.85 1.96 -4.24
CA ALA A 508 28.09 0.74 -4.07
C ALA A 508 27.47 0.21 -5.38
N CYS A 509 27.29 1.08 -6.39
CA CYS A 509 26.84 0.69 -7.73
C CYS A 509 27.96 0.15 -8.63
N THR A 510 29.24 0.28 -8.25
CA THR A 510 30.36 -0.12 -9.12
C THR A 510 30.53 -1.65 -9.23
N ARG A 511 31.15 -2.11 -10.34
CA ARG A 511 31.61 -3.51 -10.48
C ARG A 511 32.91 -3.82 -9.74
N SER A 512 33.64 -2.79 -9.28
CA SER A 512 34.95 -2.93 -8.66
C SER A 512 34.85 -3.50 -7.24
N ASP A 513 35.33 -4.73 -7.07
CA ASP A 513 35.35 -5.41 -5.77
C ASP A 513 36.04 -4.60 -4.66
N ARG A 514 37.08 -3.83 -5.03
CA ARG A 514 37.84 -3.01 -4.09
C ARG A 514 37.01 -1.86 -3.53
N LEU A 515 36.33 -1.12 -4.42
CA LEU A 515 35.47 0.00 -4.03
C LEU A 515 34.23 -0.46 -3.29
N VAL A 516 33.57 -1.52 -3.78
CA VAL A 516 32.39 -2.09 -3.15
C VAL A 516 32.68 -2.50 -1.70
N LYS A 517 33.82 -3.16 -1.46
CA LYS A 517 34.28 -3.52 -0.11
C LYS A 517 34.63 -2.28 0.73
N LEU A 518 35.22 -1.25 0.13
CA LEU A 518 35.53 0.01 0.82
C LEU A 518 34.25 0.76 1.23
N ALA A 519 33.27 0.86 0.33
CA ALA A 519 31.98 1.49 0.58
C ALA A 519 31.24 0.77 1.71
N ALA A 520 31.13 -0.57 1.64
CA ALA A 520 30.55 -1.38 2.71
C ALA A 520 31.26 -1.16 4.07
N LYS A 521 32.61 -1.11 4.06
CA LYS A 521 33.40 -0.84 5.27
C LYS A 521 33.11 0.56 5.84
N GLN A 522 33.02 1.58 4.98
CA GLN A 522 32.76 2.95 5.38
C GLN A 522 31.35 3.14 5.95
N ILE A 523 30.32 2.51 5.34
CA ILE A 523 28.95 2.50 5.87
C ILE A 523 28.94 1.91 7.28
N VAL A 524 29.51 0.71 7.45
CA VAL A 524 29.54 0.03 8.74
C VAL A 524 30.34 0.83 9.78
N ALA A 525 31.43 1.47 9.37
CA ALA A 525 32.25 2.30 10.25
C ALA A 525 31.54 3.55 10.78
N THR A 526 30.44 4.00 10.16
CA THR A 526 29.69 5.16 10.66
C THR A 526 28.92 4.88 11.94
N LYS A 527 28.55 3.61 12.18
CA LYS A 527 27.66 3.18 13.28
C LYS A 527 26.38 4.03 13.41
N ASN A 528 25.93 4.64 12.30
CA ASN A 528 24.82 5.57 12.29
C ASN A 528 23.66 4.97 11.50
N ALA A 529 22.58 4.62 12.20
CA ALA A 529 21.38 4.02 11.62
C ALA A 529 20.75 4.87 10.50
N ALA A 530 20.86 6.20 10.54
CA ALA A 530 20.38 7.09 9.49
C ALA A 530 21.23 6.99 8.21
N ILE A 531 22.55 6.78 8.35
CA ILE A 531 23.45 6.56 7.20
C ILE A 531 23.21 5.18 6.60
N PHE A 532 22.97 4.16 7.43
CA PHE A 532 22.48 2.87 6.95
C PHE A 532 21.17 3.08 6.18
N ALA A 533 20.12 3.63 6.80
CA ALA A 533 18.84 3.88 6.16
C ALA A 533 18.94 4.65 4.83
N SER A 534 19.74 5.73 4.79
CA SER A 534 19.98 6.52 3.57
C SER A 534 20.75 5.76 2.48
N SER A 535 21.70 4.90 2.86
CA SER A 535 22.41 4.03 1.91
C SER A 535 21.52 2.90 1.39
N LEU A 536 20.60 2.42 2.22
CA LEU A 536 19.61 1.38 1.90
C LEU A 536 18.45 1.89 1.05
N GLN A 537 18.19 3.21 1.05
CA GLN A 537 17.19 3.85 0.19
C GLN A 537 17.62 3.97 -1.28
N SER A 538 18.89 3.75 -1.60
CA SER A 538 19.33 3.67 -2.99
C SER A 538 19.03 2.27 -3.51
N ASP A 539 18.05 2.18 -4.42
CA ASP A 539 17.69 0.93 -5.07
C ASP A 539 18.93 0.27 -5.70
N PHE A 540 19.72 1.02 -6.48
CA PHE A 540 20.85 0.48 -7.26
C PHE A 540 21.96 -0.17 -6.43
N SER A 541 22.18 0.29 -5.19
CA SER A 541 23.23 -0.26 -4.33
C SER A 541 22.77 -1.57 -3.69
N LEU A 542 21.79 -1.49 -2.80
CA LEU A 542 21.38 -2.62 -1.97
C LEU A 542 20.55 -3.61 -2.77
N HIS A 543 19.59 -3.16 -3.57
CA HIS A 543 18.64 -4.06 -4.24
C HIS A 543 19.24 -4.69 -5.52
N TYR A 544 20.08 -3.96 -6.25
CA TYR A 544 20.57 -4.41 -7.56
C TYR A 544 21.98 -5.01 -7.59
N ASN A 545 22.90 -4.63 -6.68
CA ASN A 545 24.27 -5.13 -6.72
C ASN A 545 24.51 -6.28 -5.72
N PRO A 546 24.49 -7.56 -6.16
CA PRO A 546 24.69 -8.70 -5.26
C PRO A 546 26.09 -8.75 -4.65
N LYS A 547 27.12 -8.21 -5.35
CA LYS A 547 28.47 -8.11 -4.80
C LYS A 547 28.52 -7.13 -3.63
N PHE A 548 27.79 -6.02 -3.74
CA PHE A 548 27.68 -5.06 -2.65
C PHE A 548 26.95 -5.65 -1.45
N ARG A 549 25.81 -6.33 -1.64
CA ARG A 549 25.14 -7.02 -0.53
C ARG A 549 26.05 -8.02 0.15
N SER A 550 26.72 -8.89 -0.61
CA SER A 550 27.67 -9.86 -0.06
C SER A 550 28.82 -9.20 0.73
N ALA A 551 29.39 -8.10 0.20
CA ALA A 551 30.40 -7.32 0.90
C ALA A 551 29.85 -6.67 2.18
N LEU A 552 28.63 -6.13 2.14
CA LEU A 552 27.95 -5.50 3.26
C LEU A 552 27.69 -6.52 4.38
N TRP A 553 27.11 -7.68 4.06
CA TRP A 553 26.91 -8.77 5.03
C TRP A 553 28.21 -9.24 5.65
N THR A 554 29.27 -9.32 4.85
CA THR A 554 30.61 -9.68 5.34
C THR A 554 31.16 -8.64 6.33
N GLN A 555 30.98 -7.34 6.07
CA GLN A 555 31.43 -6.29 6.99
C GLN A 555 30.56 -6.22 8.25
N ILE A 556 29.24 -6.40 8.13
CA ILE A 556 28.34 -6.52 9.28
C ILE A 556 28.73 -7.74 10.13
N GLY A 557 29.12 -8.85 9.50
CA GLY A 557 29.62 -10.04 10.20
C GLY A 557 30.83 -9.79 11.08
N LYS A 558 31.68 -8.82 10.75
CA LYS A 558 32.88 -8.42 11.52
C LYS A 558 32.56 -7.50 12.70
N MET A 559 31.37 -6.93 12.77
CA MET A 559 30.97 -6.08 13.90
C MET A 559 30.91 -6.91 15.20
N PRO A 560 31.10 -6.29 16.37
CA PRO A 560 30.80 -6.93 17.66
C PRO A 560 29.33 -7.37 17.74
N LEU A 561 29.05 -8.42 18.50
CA LEU A 561 27.70 -8.98 18.62
C LEU A 561 26.66 -7.95 19.11
N ASP A 562 27.04 -7.10 20.06
CA ASP A 562 26.14 -6.08 20.62
C ASP A 562 25.75 -5.02 19.58
N GLU A 563 26.68 -4.62 18.72
CA GLU A 563 26.40 -3.67 17.63
C GLU A 563 25.47 -4.28 16.57
N LYS A 564 25.62 -5.57 16.26
CA LYS A 564 24.69 -6.27 15.36
C LYS A 564 23.29 -6.32 15.95
N ARG A 565 23.17 -6.66 17.25
CA ARG A 565 21.87 -6.70 17.94
C ARG A 565 21.17 -5.35 17.92
N LEU A 566 21.92 -4.27 18.10
CA LEU A 566 21.40 -2.90 18.00
C LEU A 566 20.97 -2.55 16.57
N LEU A 567 21.81 -2.85 15.56
CA LEU A 567 21.52 -2.57 14.15
C LEU A 567 20.22 -3.21 13.68
N PHE A 568 19.93 -4.41 14.16
CA PHE A 568 18.74 -5.17 13.79
C PHE A 568 17.59 -5.05 14.79
N SER A 569 17.75 -4.22 15.84
CA SER A 569 16.73 -4.02 16.87
C SER A 569 16.25 -5.35 17.50
N VAL A 570 17.16 -6.31 17.69
CA VAL A 570 16.83 -7.70 18.11
C VAL A 570 16.14 -7.75 19.47
N ASN A 571 16.54 -6.87 20.38
CA ASN A 571 16.03 -6.81 21.75
C ASN A 571 14.86 -5.85 21.91
N GLU A 572 14.52 -5.07 20.87
CA GLU A 572 13.41 -4.14 20.93
C GLU A 572 12.10 -4.88 20.72
N SER A 573 11.04 -4.38 21.35
CA SER A 573 9.71 -4.91 21.12
C SER A 573 9.34 -4.76 19.65
N ASP A 574 9.48 -3.57 19.04
CA ASP A 574 9.24 -3.35 17.61
C ASP A 574 10.56 -3.04 16.85
N PRO A 575 10.93 -3.83 15.83
CA PRO A 575 12.13 -3.55 15.05
C PRO A 575 12.02 -2.22 14.30
N GLN A 576 13.09 -1.43 14.35
CA GLN A 576 13.17 -0.14 13.66
C GLN A 576 12.97 -0.31 12.13
N PRO A 577 12.42 0.70 11.42
CA PRO A 577 12.21 0.62 9.97
C PRO A 577 13.46 0.25 9.17
N ALA A 578 14.63 0.79 9.56
CA ALA A 578 15.91 0.48 8.92
C ALA A 578 16.29 -1.01 9.03
N SER A 579 16.04 -1.62 10.20
CA SER A 579 16.26 -3.04 10.47
C SER A 579 15.38 -3.92 9.58
N LYS A 580 14.11 -3.52 9.40
CA LYS A 580 13.16 -4.18 8.50
C LYS A 580 13.62 -4.05 7.04
N ILE A 581 14.01 -2.87 6.58
CA ILE A 581 14.52 -2.65 5.21
C ILE A 581 15.75 -3.52 4.93
N LEU A 582 16.71 -3.52 5.85
CA LEU A 582 17.94 -4.29 5.72
C LEU A 582 17.64 -5.79 5.59
N LEU A 583 16.79 -6.34 6.46
CA LEU A 583 16.43 -7.76 6.40
C LEU A 583 15.63 -8.10 5.13
N HIS A 584 14.65 -7.28 4.74
CA HIS A 584 13.84 -7.47 3.53
C HIS A 584 14.59 -7.20 2.22
N SER A 585 15.86 -6.78 2.30
CA SER A 585 16.74 -6.67 1.12
C SER A 585 17.32 -8.01 0.64
N VAL A 586 17.17 -9.07 1.43
CA VAL A 586 17.64 -10.42 1.09
C VAL A 586 16.86 -10.96 -0.12
N LYS A 587 17.59 -11.42 -1.15
CA LYS A 587 16.99 -11.88 -2.42
C LYS A 587 17.21 -13.37 -2.73
N SER A 588 18.00 -14.09 -1.94
CA SER A 588 18.23 -15.53 -2.15
C SER A 588 18.25 -16.32 -0.84
N ILE A 589 17.97 -17.62 -0.93
CA ILE A 589 17.98 -18.53 0.24
C ILE A 589 19.40 -18.62 0.84
N ASP A 590 20.44 -18.60 0.01
CA ASP A 590 21.83 -18.64 0.48
C ASP A 590 22.22 -17.37 1.23
N GLU A 591 21.78 -16.21 0.74
CA GLU A 591 21.94 -14.93 1.43
C GLU A 591 21.18 -14.93 2.76
N LEU A 592 19.96 -15.47 2.79
CA LEU A 592 19.17 -15.60 4.02
C LEU A 592 19.89 -16.45 5.08
N ARG A 593 20.51 -17.57 4.66
CA ARG A 593 21.32 -18.42 5.56
C ARG A 593 22.53 -17.67 6.10
N GLN A 594 23.22 -16.90 5.25
CA GLN A 594 24.34 -16.06 5.68
C GLN A 594 23.88 -15.04 6.72
N VAL A 595 22.79 -14.30 6.45
CA VAL A 595 22.26 -13.28 7.35
C VAL A 595 21.80 -13.90 8.67
N ARG A 596 21.11 -15.04 8.64
CA ARG A 596 20.66 -15.75 9.85
C ARG A 596 21.83 -16.14 10.76
N SER A 597 23.01 -16.42 10.20
CA SER A 597 24.23 -16.75 10.97
C SER A 597 24.88 -15.55 11.67
N LEU A 598 24.52 -14.30 11.32
CA LEU A 598 25.17 -13.10 11.85
C LEU A 598 24.91 -12.88 13.35
N VAL A 599 23.74 -13.28 13.83
CA VAL A 599 23.31 -13.18 15.22
C VAL A 599 22.82 -14.58 15.67
N PRO A 600 23.29 -15.12 16.81
CA PRO A 600 22.89 -16.45 17.27
C PRO A 600 21.40 -16.59 17.62
N ASP A 601 20.83 -15.52 18.16
CA ASP A 601 19.41 -15.44 18.54
C ASP A 601 18.84 -14.10 18.07
N TRP A 602 17.81 -14.19 17.23
CA TRP A 602 17.13 -13.04 16.62
C TRP A 602 15.89 -12.59 17.40
N GLY A 603 15.55 -13.26 18.50
CA GLY A 603 14.33 -12.96 19.23
C GLY A 603 13.06 -13.29 18.42
N PRO A 604 11.88 -13.14 19.03
CA PRO A 604 10.64 -13.64 18.44
C PRO A 604 10.19 -12.85 17.21
N ARG A 605 10.30 -11.50 17.23
CA ARG A 605 9.76 -10.67 16.13
C ARG A 605 10.61 -10.73 14.86
N MET A 606 11.93 -10.63 14.97
CA MET A 606 12.80 -10.75 13.79
C MET A 606 12.80 -12.19 13.24
N SER A 607 12.69 -13.22 14.08
CA SER A 607 12.54 -14.60 13.61
C SER A 607 11.33 -14.79 12.69
N LYS A 608 10.18 -14.16 13.00
CA LYS A 608 9.02 -14.20 12.09
C LYS A 608 9.27 -13.50 10.76
N HIS A 609 10.09 -12.45 10.72
CA HIS A 609 10.50 -11.84 9.45
C HIS A 609 11.40 -12.78 8.63
N PHE A 610 12.30 -13.54 9.26
CA PHE A 610 13.07 -14.58 8.57
C PHE A 610 12.17 -15.67 8.01
N GLU A 611 11.22 -16.18 8.80
CA GLU A 611 10.25 -17.18 8.34
C GLU A 611 9.43 -16.68 7.15
N TYR A 612 8.96 -15.43 7.21
CA TYR A 612 8.25 -14.78 6.11
C TYR A 612 9.09 -14.73 4.83
N ILE A 613 10.35 -14.28 4.93
CA ILE A 613 11.24 -14.18 3.76
C ILE A 613 11.58 -15.57 3.22
N GLU A 614 11.84 -16.54 4.10
CA GLU A 614 12.11 -17.93 3.74
C GLU A 614 10.95 -18.54 2.95
N GLN A 615 9.72 -18.40 3.45
CA GLN A 615 8.51 -18.88 2.77
C GLN A 615 8.28 -18.17 1.43
N GLN A 616 8.52 -16.85 1.38
CA GLN A 616 8.39 -16.08 0.15
C GLN A 616 9.39 -16.57 -0.92
N LEU A 617 10.66 -16.75 -0.56
CA LEU A 617 11.70 -17.22 -1.48
C LEU A 617 11.45 -18.66 -1.95
N GLN A 618 10.98 -19.54 -1.06
CA GLN A 618 10.59 -20.91 -1.42
C GLN A 618 9.41 -20.93 -2.39
N TRP A 619 8.40 -20.08 -2.18
CA TRP A 619 7.28 -19.94 -3.11
C TRP A 619 7.74 -19.40 -4.46
N GLN A 620 8.62 -18.41 -4.48
CA GLN A 620 9.20 -17.88 -5.72
C GLN A 620 9.92 -18.98 -6.50
N ASP A 621 10.77 -19.79 -5.86
CA ASP A 621 11.46 -20.91 -6.50
C ASP A 621 10.46 -21.94 -7.06
N LYS A 622 9.40 -22.27 -6.30
CA LYS A 622 8.34 -23.18 -6.74
C LYS A 622 7.58 -22.69 -7.98
N VAL A 623 7.12 -21.43 -7.99
CA VAL A 623 6.36 -20.89 -9.14
C VAL A 623 7.25 -20.67 -10.36
N THR A 624 8.51 -20.30 -10.12
CA THR A 624 9.53 -20.13 -11.17
C THR A 624 9.76 -21.43 -11.92
N ARG A 625 10.00 -22.55 -11.22
CA ARG A 625 10.27 -23.86 -11.83
C ARG A 625 9.05 -24.58 -12.40
N GLY A 626 7.85 -24.11 -12.09
CA GLY A 626 6.60 -24.69 -12.57
C GLY A 626 5.90 -23.73 -13.53
N VAL A 627 4.78 -23.19 -13.05
CA VAL A 627 3.79 -22.45 -13.85
C VAL A 627 4.40 -21.27 -14.64
N LEU A 628 5.42 -20.59 -14.13
CA LEU A 628 6.05 -19.48 -14.84
C LEU A 628 6.99 -19.94 -15.96
N THR A 629 7.71 -21.05 -15.78
CA THR A 629 8.50 -21.64 -16.86
C THR A 629 7.58 -22.10 -17.99
N ASP A 630 6.49 -22.78 -17.66
CA ASP A 630 5.48 -23.23 -18.64
C ASP A 630 4.84 -22.05 -19.38
N PHE A 631 4.58 -20.96 -18.66
CA PHE A 631 4.01 -19.74 -19.24
C PHE A 631 4.95 -19.15 -20.31
N PHE A 632 6.23 -18.95 -19.99
CA PHE A 632 7.19 -18.35 -20.92
C PHE A 632 7.71 -19.31 -22.01
N SER A 633 7.49 -20.62 -21.88
CA SER A 633 7.88 -21.61 -22.90
C SER A 633 6.85 -21.77 -24.03
N ASN A 634 5.63 -21.25 -23.87
CA ASN A 634 4.63 -21.29 -24.94
C ASN A 634 4.93 -20.18 -25.95
N ASP A 635 5.23 -20.56 -27.20
CA ASP A 635 5.57 -19.62 -28.28
C ASP A 635 4.46 -18.57 -28.55
N ASP A 636 3.20 -18.84 -28.19
CA ASP A 636 2.09 -17.87 -28.29
C ASP A 636 2.16 -16.71 -27.26
N THR A 637 3.13 -16.74 -26.33
CA THR A 637 3.28 -15.74 -25.26
C THR A 637 4.46 -14.79 -25.44
N ILE A 638 5.34 -15.04 -26.42
CA ILE A 638 6.45 -14.17 -26.84
C ILE A 638 6.08 -13.56 -28.17
#